data_AF-A0A2A4RJQ8-F1
#
_entry.id   AF-A0A2A4RJQ8-F1
#
_cell.length_a   1.000
_cell.length_b   1.000
_cell.length_c   1.000
_cell.angle_alpha   90.00
_cell.angle_beta   90.00
_cell.angle_gamma   90.00
#
_symmetry.space_group_name_H-M   'P 1'
#
loop_
_entity.id
_entity.type
_entity.pdbx_description
1 polymer ?
#
loop_
_entity_poly.entity_id
_entity_poly.type
_entity_poly.pdbx_seq_one_letter_code
_entity_poly.pdbx_strand_id
1 'polypeptide(L)'
;MDYAQLNALCATNAQPNKEGSLLERNLEALSKHSPLAAQQIRTAQSPIDIRFIETDEGIESVELGGVALASKRKPMQEAKRFAERFEPTNAACCAMVGFGIGYHCGTMLERLGSVGVIMCFEPDVELLHAVLERVDYTRMFETSRFFLVCQAEDSSTISRMFVGIEAVIGLGVEIIHHPPSAKRLGESGAVFSDVFCNVIKAQRTHVVTTLANARVTFRNAIMNLDHYSKSAGIESLKDSCKGKAAVVVAAGPSLERNLEMLADPKVRDSVVVIAVQTVLKQMLAKGIKPHFVAALDYHEISKRFYEGLSAEDVDGVRLIVEAKANPAILDAFPGEVLCAGDEMLDRLLGDELSREMGQLTMGGTVAHLCYYIARYLGCDPVILIGQDLGFSDGQYYASGAAIHQVWSGELHAHNTLEMMEWQRIVRMRGLLRKKTDIHGRQIYLDEQMATYLVQFEAEFQKDTHDGLLVIDATEGGVQKEHTTVMTLKDAIDAHGSEEPIELPATDVLRVENTQHQSDVRRRLDKLIEDSRRIVYLSEQSIELLETMIKHQDDQKQMGVLIGKVQLFRDQVFKMDVAYRLAETVNQVGVLNRMKQDRLIDINKDASAIERQKLQIERDIVNVQWIRDAANAVIDQLVQGREVLLGKEAKQTNDLDETKDENKAIEVQGDEIRRRDIVHAVVIADPDFGGLGTPRDLRATIANSMNALQLTLTRLDKASELDAITILTPDPNAIRELVGSIPLSKPIAIARVDSARFRERAERIGSARVQSSECWRGSIGMLCVYDEQVDPGLMAQVMNEHSIDACAIVGCDWSMIDSELVDRTVLRYRNQEADQRIAFSQAVPGLGTMVVGRSTIEHLAGSLLDNNAQRNHFATIGALIGYIPTAPQFDPIGKGVCVDIDPMMRDAGVRMIADTPMRVSMMRQAYQEIDLAERANGAACVRAFCEASRTHGRISPRTIVLETCTGRLAGGDWGMWKRNSVEPIERQVLSINNVHSLLGNMRSLRTDTALVFDGVGDPLMHPQAMDFVQLAKEDGVACVEMRTDLLHAGISAKELLESGIDILSVDVLAEHAETYAALTGQDRLGDVYDRVQDIFDTMRSEPTNTMWFVPRLTRCDAVYDDIEQFYDKWLMLCGSCVIDSLPRRVDGQRIQRLPIPPMRQQQMDMSTMYIQCDGAVIDRLGKPVRSINVFDDGIEQAYQQACAAMGSSQVEPKAGLCKAVEENAA
;
A
#
# COMPACT_ATOMS: atom_id res chain seq x y z
N MET A 1 45.69 5.82 29.98
CA MET A 1 46.53 7.02 30.10
C MET A 1 45.74 8.08 30.87
N ASP A 2 46.35 8.67 31.90
CA ASP A 2 45.73 9.60 32.84
C ASP A 2 45.63 11.02 32.24
N TYR A 3 44.50 11.69 32.45
CA TYR A 3 44.16 13.03 31.92
C TYR A 3 45.12 14.11 32.43
N ALA A 4 45.77 13.88 33.57
CA ALA A 4 46.82 14.75 34.10
C ALA A 4 48.11 14.75 33.24
N GLN A 5 48.40 13.66 32.52
CA GLN A 5 49.58 13.58 31.64
C GLN A 5 49.36 14.24 30.28
N LEU A 6 48.11 14.42 29.85
CA LEU A 6 47.77 15.15 28.61
C LEU A 6 47.92 16.67 28.79
N ASN A 7 47.61 17.21 29.97
CA ASN A 7 47.88 18.63 30.27
C ASN A 7 49.38 18.94 30.40
N ALA A 8 50.19 17.99 30.86
CA ALA A 8 51.64 18.17 30.96
C ALA A 8 52.36 18.16 29.60
N LEU A 9 51.79 17.51 28.58
CA LEU A 9 52.28 17.50 27.19
C LEU A 9 51.68 18.61 26.31
N CYS A 10 50.68 19.35 26.80
CA CYS A 10 50.18 20.56 26.15
C CYS A 10 51.00 21.82 26.49
N ALA A 11 52.00 21.72 27.37
CA ALA A 11 52.77 22.87 27.84
C ALA A 11 54.16 23.05 27.18
N THR A 12 54.71 22.10 26.41
CA THR A 12 56.01 22.33 25.73
C THR A 12 56.14 21.58 24.41
N ASN A 13 56.57 22.33 23.39
CA ASN A 13 56.99 21.93 22.04
C ASN A 13 55.90 21.70 20.98
N ALA A 14 55.31 22.80 20.51
CA ALA A 14 55.04 22.99 19.08
C ALA A 14 55.40 24.45 18.73
N GLN A 15 56.29 24.64 17.76
CA GLN A 15 56.60 25.97 17.22
C GLN A 15 55.32 26.62 16.66
N PRO A 16 54.99 27.86 17.01
CA PRO A 16 53.83 28.54 16.48
C PRO A 16 54.14 28.99 15.05
N ASN A 17 53.50 28.37 14.08
CA ASN A 17 53.38 28.94 12.74
C ASN A 17 51.94 28.75 12.25
N LYS A 18 51.08 29.71 12.58
CA LYS A 18 49.93 30.21 11.80
C LYS A 18 49.29 31.36 12.58
N GLU A 19 49.41 32.57 12.04
CA GLU A 19 48.84 33.83 12.56
C GLU A 19 47.31 33.81 12.43
N GLY A 20 46.56 33.84 13.54
CA GLY A 20 45.10 33.93 13.58
C GLY A 20 44.58 34.00 15.03
N SER A 21 43.43 34.64 15.26
CA SER A 21 42.78 34.65 16.59
C SER A 21 42.28 33.24 16.96
N LEU A 22 42.08 32.96 18.25
CA LEU A 22 41.56 31.66 18.70
C LEU A 22 40.20 31.32 18.07
N LEU A 23 39.34 32.34 17.94
CA LEU A 23 38.06 32.25 17.26
C LEU A 23 38.23 31.77 15.81
N GLU A 24 39.11 32.39 15.02
CA GLU A 24 39.29 31.99 13.61
C GLU A 24 39.85 30.57 13.49
N ARG A 25 40.74 30.15 14.39
CA ARG A 25 41.22 28.75 14.41
C ARG A 25 40.08 27.75 14.65
N ASN A 26 39.20 28.05 15.61
CA ASN A 26 38.02 27.22 15.88
C ASN A 26 37.06 27.20 14.68
N LEU A 27 36.79 28.36 14.07
CA LEU A 27 35.86 28.49 12.95
C LEU A 27 36.39 27.85 11.66
N GLU A 28 37.70 27.97 11.37
CA GLU A 28 38.34 27.25 10.27
C GLU A 28 38.18 25.73 10.45
N ALA A 29 38.41 25.22 11.66
CA ALA A 29 38.23 23.79 11.95
C ALA A 29 36.76 23.35 11.80
N LEU A 30 35.82 24.13 12.33
CA LEU A 30 34.38 23.84 12.26
C LEU A 30 33.84 23.90 10.82
N SER A 31 34.34 24.84 10.00
CA SER A 31 33.85 25.08 8.63
C SER A 31 33.98 23.88 7.69
N LYS A 32 34.87 22.92 8.00
CA LYS A 32 35.07 21.69 7.22
C LYS A 32 33.84 20.78 7.22
N HIS A 33 33.06 20.79 8.31
CA HIS A 33 31.92 19.89 8.51
C HIS A 33 30.63 20.61 8.91
N SER A 34 30.70 21.89 9.27
CA SER A 34 29.53 22.72 9.59
C SER A 34 29.73 24.16 9.04
N PRO A 35 29.82 24.32 7.71
CA PRO A 35 30.16 25.60 7.07
C PRO A 35 29.15 26.71 7.35
N LEU A 36 27.85 26.38 7.34
CA LEU A 36 26.77 27.34 7.63
C LEU A 36 26.84 27.86 9.06
N ALA A 37 27.00 26.95 10.04
CA ALA A 37 27.15 27.33 11.45
C ALA A 37 28.42 28.18 11.67
N ALA A 38 29.55 27.80 11.06
CA ALA A 38 30.79 28.58 11.14
C ALA A 38 30.61 29.99 10.58
N GLN A 39 29.89 30.16 9.47
CA GLN A 39 29.59 31.46 8.88
C GLN A 39 28.70 32.31 9.79
N GLN A 40 27.62 31.72 10.33
CA GLN A 40 26.71 32.41 11.24
C GLN A 40 27.42 32.89 12.51
N ILE A 41 28.25 32.02 13.11
CA ILE A 41 29.04 32.37 14.30
C ILE A 41 30.04 33.47 13.97
N ARG A 42 30.75 33.40 12.83
CA ARG A 42 31.71 34.43 12.41
C ARG A 42 31.10 35.83 12.33
N THR A 43 29.84 35.92 11.92
CA THR A 43 29.12 37.19 11.78
C THR A 43 28.44 37.67 13.05
N ALA A 44 28.37 36.84 14.09
CA ALA A 44 27.73 37.18 15.35
C ALA A 44 28.63 38.10 16.21
N GLN A 45 28.01 38.87 17.12
CA GLN A 45 28.73 39.62 18.14
C GLN A 45 28.52 38.95 19.50
N SER A 46 29.52 39.03 20.38
CA SER A 46 29.42 38.45 21.73
C SER A 46 28.25 39.07 22.51
N PRO A 47 27.45 38.26 23.24
CA PRO A 47 26.26 38.73 23.93
C PRO A 47 26.62 39.61 25.12
N ILE A 48 25.76 40.58 25.43
CA ILE A 48 26.03 41.64 26.43
C ILE A 48 26.05 41.11 27.87
N ASP A 49 25.40 39.97 28.15
CA ASP A 49 25.20 39.41 29.50
C ASP A 49 25.87 38.04 29.73
N ILE A 50 27.06 37.84 29.14
CA ILE A 50 27.89 36.65 29.37
C ILE A 50 29.00 36.93 30.37
N ARG A 51 29.16 36.06 31.37
CA ARG A 51 30.21 36.15 32.39
C ARG A 51 31.00 34.86 32.47
N PHE A 52 32.31 34.97 32.20
CA PHE A 52 33.25 33.88 32.42
C PHE A 52 33.71 33.86 33.89
N ILE A 53 33.83 32.66 34.46
CA ILE A 53 34.16 32.40 35.85
C ILE A 53 35.37 31.45 35.88
N GLU A 54 36.45 31.86 36.52
CA GLU A 54 37.61 30.99 36.75
C GLU A 54 37.26 29.91 37.79
N THR A 55 37.61 28.66 37.53
CA THR A 55 37.18 27.51 38.35
C THR A 55 38.32 26.85 39.11
N ASP A 56 37.98 25.96 40.05
CA ASP A 56 38.94 25.19 40.85
C ASP A 56 39.80 24.24 39.98
N GLU A 57 39.44 24.04 38.71
CA GLU A 57 40.13 23.17 37.74
C GLU A 57 41.02 23.93 36.74
N GLY A 58 41.18 25.26 36.90
CA GLY A 58 42.05 26.08 36.04
C GLY A 58 41.52 26.29 34.62
N ILE A 59 40.23 26.04 34.41
CA ILE A 59 39.48 26.33 33.17
C ILE A 59 38.31 27.27 33.49
N GLU A 60 37.75 27.90 32.47
CA GLU A 60 36.61 28.81 32.64
C GLU A 60 35.28 28.06 32.70
N SER A 61 34.31 28.60 33.43
CA SER A 61 32.89 28.29 33.31
C SER A 61 32.15 29.54 32.82
N VAL A 62 30.96 29.38 32.28
CA VAL A 62 30.16 30.48 31.73
C VAL A 62 28.83 30.58 32.46
N GLU A 63 28.45 31.81 32.80
CA GLU A 63 27.11 32.20 33.21
C GLU A 63 26.51 33.13 32.15
N LEU A 64 25.30 32.84 31.71
CA LEU A 64 24.55 33.65 30.75
C LEU A 64 23.19 33.97 31.38
N GLY A 65 22.83 35.25 31.53
CA GLY A 65 21.53 35.64 32.10
C GLY A 65 21.30 35.12 33.53
N GLY A 66 22.36 34.98 34.33
CA GLY A 66 22.32 34.43 35.69
C GLY A 66 22.23 32.90 35.79
N VAL A 67 22.25 32.18 34.65
CA VAL A 67 22.26 30.71 34.60
C VAL A 67 23.65 30.21 34.27
N ALA A 68 24.22 29.37 35.14
CA ALA A 68 25.50 28.73 34.87
C ALA A 68 25.34 27.60 33.85
N LEU A 69 26.10 27.66 32.76
CA LEU A 69 26.10 26.66 31.67
C LEU A 69 27.05 25.49 31.94
N ALA A 70 27.84 25.57 33.00
CA ALA A 70 28.60 24.48 33.60
C ALA A 70 28.87 24.80 35.08
N SER A 71 29.34 23.83 35.85
CA SER A 71 29.69 23.97 37.26
C SER A 71 30.64 25.15 37.47
N LYS A 72 30.28 26.05 38.39
CA LYS A 72 31.10 27.21 38.76
C LYS A 72 32.41 26.84 39.47
N ARG A 73 32.61 25.56 39.80
CA ARG A 73 33.76 25.06 40.56
C ARG A 73 34.52 23.96 39.84
N LYS A 74 33.81 22.97 39.30
CA LYS A 74 34.40 21.77 38.68
C LYS A 74 33.69 21.34 37.39
N PRO A 75 33.78 22.15 36.32
CA PRO A 75 33.06 21.90 35.07
C PRO A 75 33.48 20.61 34.34
N MET A 76 34.75 20.18 34.39
CA MET A 76 35.15 18.89 33.78
C MET A 76 34.57 17.70 34.53
N GLN A 77 34.52 17.77 35.87
CA GLN A 77 33.93 16.69 36.66
C GLN A 77 32.43 16.53 36.38
N GLU A 78 31.71 17.64 36.17
CA GLU A 78 30.31 17.61 35.72
C GLU A 78 30.18 17.00 34.32
N ALA A 79 31.00 17.43 33.36
CA ALA A 79 30.98 16.90 32.00
C ALA A 79 31.25 15.37 31.96
N LYS A 80 32.17 14.87 32.79
CA LYS A 80 32.43 13.42 32.95
C LYS A 80 31.22 12.67 33.51
N ARG A 81 30.61 13.17 34.59
CA ARG A 81 29.39 12.57 35.16
C ARG A 81 28.20 12.61 34.20
N PHE A 82 28.13 13.64 33.37
CA PHE A 82 27.09 13.74 32.34
C PHE A 82 27.30 12.66 31.27
N ALA A 83 28.53 12.53 30.76
CA ALA A 83 28.87 11.47 29.81
C ALA A 83 28.65 10.06 30.38
N GLU A 84 28.88 9.86 31.69
CA GLU A 84 28.65 8.57 32.38
C GLU A 84 27.23 8.04 32.33
N ARG A 85 26.23 8.91 32.09
CA ARG A 85 24.82 8.50 31.97
C ARG A 85 24.52 7.79 30.65
N PHE A 86 25.37 8.01 29.65
CA PHE A 86 25.22 7.42 28.33
C PHE A 86 25.93 6.07 28.29
N GLU A 87 25.21 5.06 27.80
CA GLU A 87 25.73 3.71 27.62
C GLU A 87 26.24 3.56 26.17
N PRO A 88 27.55 3.69 25.94
CA PRO A 88 28.07 3.75 24.59
C PRO A 88 27.87 2.43 23.84
N THR A 89 27.63 1.29 24.50
CA THR A 89 27.34 0.03 23.80
C THR A 89 26.02 0.04 23.01
N ASN A 90 25.05 0.91 23.33
CA ASN A 90 23.71 0.93 22.74
C ASN A 90 23.54 1.87 21.54
N ALA A 91 24.34 2.93 21.45
CA ALA A 91 24.25 3.91 20.36
C ALA A 91 25.65 4.43 19.96
N ALA A 92 25.89 4.59 18.66
CA ALA A 92 27.14 5.09 18.11
C ALA A 92 27.08 6.58 17.74
N CYS A 93 25.88 7.16 17.62
CA CYS A 93 25.67 8.58 17.39
C CYS A 93 24.88 9.22 18.54
N CYS A 94 25.19 10.47 18.86
CA CYS A 94 24.48 11.26 19.86
C CYS A 94 24.03 12.61 19.27
N ALA A 95 22.73 12.91 19.37
CA ALA A 95 22.21 14.24 19.13
C ALA A 95 22.20 15.05 20.44
N MET A 96 23.11 16.00 20.57
CA MET A 96 23.28 16.81 21.78
C MET A 96 22.45 18.10 21.69
N VAL A 97 21.39 18.22 22.48
CA VAL A 97 20.57 19.43 22.55
C VAL A 97 21.17 20.40 23.55
N GLY A 98 21.96 21.35 23.04
CA GLY A 98 22.68 22.39 23.77
C GLY A 98 24.19 22.21 23.79
N PHE A 99 24.91 23.18 23.24
CA PHE A 99 26.37 23.25 23.29
C PHE A 99 26.85 23.91 24.59
N GLY A 100 26.16 24.96 25.05
CA GLY A 100 26.56 25.69 26.25
C GLY A 100 28.01 26.18 26.15
N ILE A 101 28.88 25.71 27.06
CA ILE A 101 30.33 25.96 26.96
C ILE A 101 31.09 24.87 26.18
N GLY A 102 30.53 23.67 25.98
CA GLY A 102 31.07 22.61 25.12
C GLY A 102 31.83 21.46 25.82
N TYR A 103 32.07 21.49 27.13
CA TYR A 103 32.86 20.45 27.82
C TYR A 103 32.22 19.05 27.81
N HIS A 104 30.90 18.98 27.93
CA HIS A 104 30.17 17.71 27.84
C HIS A 104 30.25 17.11 26.44
N CYS A 105 30.30 17.92 25.39
CA CYS A 105 30.47 17.45 24.02
C CYS A 105 31.83 16.77 23.85
N GLY A 106 32.92 17.42 24.28
CA GLY A 106 34.26 16.83 24.22
C GLY A 106 34.37 15.53 25.02
N THR A 107 33.84 15.52 26.23
CA THR A 107 33.90 14.34 27.11
C THR A 107 33.04 13.17 26.59
N MET A 108 31.89 13.47 25.98
CA MET A 108 31.05 12.47 25.32
C MET A 108 31.76 11.89 24.09
N LEU A 109 32.43 12.73 23.30
CA LEU A 109 33.13 12.29 22.09
C LEU A 109 34.27 11.32 22.40
N GLU A 110 34.92 11.48 23.56
CA GLU A 110 35.92 10.54 24.08
C GLU A 110 35.30 9.22 24.56
N ARG A 111 34.12 9.29 25.18
CA ARG A 111 33.39 8.10 25.65
C ARG A 111 32.83 7.26 24.49
N LEU A 112 32.46 7.93 23.41
CA LEU A 112 31.98 7.33 22.16
C LEU A 112 33.09 6.61 21.35
N GLY A 113 34.35 6.72 21.77
CA GLY A 113 35.50 6.08 21.15
C GLY A 113 35.94 6.75 19.85
N SER A 114 36.63 5.98 19.00
CA SER A 114 37.19 6.47 17.74
C SER A 114 36.17 6.63 16.59
N VAL A 115 35.04 5.92 16.65
CA VAL A 115 34.04 5.86 15.57
C VAL A 115 32.82 6.73 15.84
N GLY A 116 32.45 6.97 17.10
CA GLY A 116 31.18 7.61 17.41
C GLY A 116 31.14 9.10 17.07
N VAL A 117 29.93 9.57 16.75
CA VAL A 117 29.64 10.90 16.18
C VAL A 117 28.71 11.69 17.11
N ILE A 118 28.91 13.01 17.19
CA ILE A 118 28.03 13.95 17.89
C ILE A 118 27.45 14.96 16.89
N MET A 119 26.14 15.16 16.95
CA MET A 119 25.41 16.22 16.26
C MET A 119 24.84 17.15 17.33
N CYS A 120 25.39 18.35 17.46
CA CYS A 120 25.01 19.29 18.51
C CYS A 120 24.09 20.38 17.96
N PHE A 121 22.98 20.63 18.63
CA PHE A 121 22.11 21.77 18.38
C PHE A 121 22.37 22.90 19.36
N GLU A 122 22.69 24.08 18.86
CA GLU A 122 22.83 25.32 19.64
C GLU A 122 22.43 26.53 18.78
N PRO A 123 21.25 27.13 19.03
CA PRO A 123 20.77 28.27 18.25
C PRO A 123 21.43 29.61 18.62
N ASP A 124 22.02 29.72 19.82
CA ASP A 124 22.63 30.98 20.27
C ASP A 124 24.03 31.17 19.66
N VAL A 125 24.09 31.62 18.41
CA VAL A 125 25.34 31.90 17.67
C VAL A 125 26.24 32.93 18.38
N GLU A 126 25.64 33.83 19.15
CA GLU A 126 26.32 34.84 19.96
C GLU A 126 27.07 34.19 21.14
N LEU A 127 26.41 33.26 21.85
CA LEU A 127 27.04 32.46 22.90
C LEU A 127 28.20 31.65 22.32
N LEU A 128 27.98 30.98 21.18
CA LEU A 128 29.01 30.22 20.49
C LEU A 128 30.20 31.10 20.11
N HIS A 129 29.98 32.30 19.56
CA HIS A 129 31.04 33.25 19.24
C HIS A 129 31.89 33.57 20.49
N ALA A 130 31.26 33.96 21.59
CA ALA A 130 31.97 34.30 22.82
C ALA A 130 32.73 33.12 23.44
N VAL A 131 32.17 31.91 23.39
CA VAL A 131 32.84 30.70 23.88
C VAL A 131 34.03 30.32 23.01
N LEU A 132 33.87 30.31 21.67
CA LEU A 132 34.92 29.96 20.73
C LEU A 132 36.06 31.00 20.66
N GLU A 133 35.82 32.21 21.15
CA GLU A 133 36.88 33.22 21.31
C GLU A 133 37.82 32.92 22.48
N ARG A 134 37.39 32.12 23.48
CA ARG A 134 38.14 31.84 24.72
C ARG A 134 38.54 30.39 24.94
N VAL A 135 37.77 29.44 24.40
CA VAL A 135 37.99 28.01 24.60
C VAL A 135 38.45 27.36 23.30
N ASP A 136 39.58 26.64 23.33
CA ASP A 136 40.13 25.97 22.15
C ASP A 136 39.42 24.62 21.91
N TYR A 137 38.57 24.57 20.89
CA TYR A 137 37.89 23.37 20.41
C TYR A 137 38.42 22.86 19.07
N THR A 138 39.55 23.40 18.59
CA THR A 138 40.15 23.06 17.27
C THR A 138 40.23 21.54 17.10
N ARG A 139 40.76 20.83 18.11
CA ARG A 139 40.93 19.37 18.08
C ARG A 139 39.60 18.61 18.00
N MET A 140 38.54 19.10 18.62
CA MET A 140 37.23 18.47 18.57
C MET A 140 36.63 18.59 17.17
N PHE A 141 36.69 19.80 16.59
CA PHE A 141 36.13 20.09 15.27
C PHE A 141 36.92 19.43 14.12
N GLU A 142 38.24 19.25 14.26
CA GLU A 142 39.07 18.57 13.25
C GLU A 142 38.82 17.06 13.15
N THR A 143 38.09 16.45 14.10
CA THR A 143 37.91 14.99 14.12
C THR A 143 36.96 14.44 13.05
N SER A 144 36.22 15.30 12.33
CA SER A 144 35.12 14.91 11.43
C SER A 144 33.99 14.11 12.11
N ARG A 145 33.93 14.14 13.45
CA ARG A 145 32.94 13.40 14.27
C ARG A 145 32.04 14.33 15.08
N PHE A 146 32.17 15.64 14.90
CA PHE A 146 31.36 16.65 15.55
C PHE A 146 30.72 17.55 14.49
N PHE A 147 29.40 17.66 14.54
CA PHE A 147 28.60 18.48 13.65
C PHE A 147 27.77 19.47 14.48
N LEU A 148 27.65 20.71 14.02
CA LEU A 148 26.91 21.77 14.73
C LEU A 148 25.74 22.29 13.87
N VAL A 149 24.55 22.29 14.46
CA VAL A 149 23.30 22.82 13.90
C VAL A 149 22.86 24.02 14.72
N CYS A 150 22.58 25.15 14.06
CA CYS A 150 22.14 26.39 14.71
C CYS A 150 20.68 26.76 14.43
N GLN A 151 19.99 26.01 13.57
CA GLN A 151 18.57 26.23 13.24
C GLN A 151 17.81 24.92 13.46
N ALA A 152 16.73 24.97 14.26
CA ALA A 152 16.02 23.76 14.69
C ALA A 152 15.27 23.08 13.54
N GLU A 153 14.80 23.88 12.59
CA GLU A 153 13.94 23.49 11.48
C GLU A 153 14.73 23.04 10.23
N ASP A 154 16.07 23.16 10.24
CA ASP A 154 16.93 22.90 9.09
C ASP A 154 17.19 21.39 8.87
N SER A 155 16.15 20.71 8.41
CA SER A 155 16.18 19.28 8.08
C SER A 155 17.24 18.93 7.02
N SER A 156 17.54 19.85 6.10
CA SER A 156 18.50 19.62 5.03
C SER A 156 19.94 19.65 5.55
N THR A 157 20.27 20.55 6.48
CA THR A 157 21.57 20.51 7.17
C THR A 157 21.73 19.22 7.95
N ILE A 158 20.70 18.77 8.67
CA ILE A 158 20.73 17.49 9.39
C ILE A 158 20.91 16.32 8.40
N SER A 159 20.18 16.30 7.29
CA SER A 159 20.30 15.23 6.28
C SER A 159 21.68 15.21 5.61
N ARG A 160 22.26 16.38 5.31
CA ARG A 160 23.62 16.48 4.75
C ARG A 160 24.69 15.96 5.70
N MET A 161 24.52 16.14 7.01
CA MET A 161 25.46 15.63 8.02
C MET A 161 25.52 14.10 8.03
N PHE A 162 24.52 13.41 7.48
CA PHE A 162 24.46 11.95 7.50
C PHE A 162 25.22 11.31 6.34
N VAL A 163 25.48 12.10 5.29
CA VAL A 163 26.22 11.64 4.11
C VAL A 163 27.61 11.16 4.53
N GLY A 164 27.90 9.88 4.28
CA GLY A 164 29.17 9.24 4.62
C GLY A 164 29.28 8.70 6.05
N ILE A 165 28.24 8.79 6.88
CA ILE A 165 28.19 8.21 8.23
C ILE A 165 26.97 7.30 8.46
N GLU A 166 26.31 6.87 7.39
CA GLU A 166 25.06 6.08 7.41
C GLU A 166 25.23 4.78 8.20
N ALA A 167 26.37 4.10 8.03
CA ALA A 167 26.71 2.89 8.77
C ALA A 167 26.79 3.15 10.28
N VAL A 168 27.32 4.30 10.71
CA VAL A 168 27.41 4.68 12.14
C VAL A 168 26.02 4.95 12.72
N ILE A 169 25.13 5.57 11.93
CA ILE A 169 23.73 5.80 12.32
C ILE A 169 22.97 4.48 12.45
N GLY A 170 23.24 3.53 11.56
CA GLY A 170 22.73 2.15 11.62
C GLY A 170 23.07 1.43 12.93
N LEU A 171 24.14 1.83 13.62
CA LEU A 171 24.54 1.29 14.93
C LEU A 171 23.79 1.91 16.12
N GLY A 172 22.88 2.85 15.89
CA GLY A 172 22.03 3.44 16.92
C GLY A 172 22.33 4.92 17.20
N VAL A 173 21.26 5.67 17.47
CA VAL A 173 21.31 7.11 17.76
C VAL A 173 20.48 7.40 19.01
N GLU A 174 21.01 8.26 19.89
CA GLU A 174 20.32 8.72 21.10
C GLU A 174 20.28 10.27 21.14
N ILE A 175 19.15 10.83 21.55
CA ILE A 175 19.01 12.27 21.77
C ILE A 175 19.26 12.57 23.24
N ILE A 176 20.20 13.47 23.53
CA ILE A 176 20.61 13.80 24.89
C ILE A 176 20.47 15.31 25.09
N HIS A 177 19.68 15.70 26.09
CA HIS A 177 19.51 17.10 26.47
C HIS A 177 20.56 17.53 27.49
N HIS A 178 21.28 18.61 27.21
CA HIS A 178 22.21 19.22 28.16
C HIS A 178 21.41 19.99 29.23
N PRO A 179 21.37 19.55 30.51
CA PRO A 179 20.45 20.09 31.51
C PRO A 179 20.61 21.60 31.77
N PRO A 180 21.84 22.16 31.85
CA PRO A 180 22.03 23.61 31.96
C PRO A 180 21.47 24.41 30.77
N SER A 181 21.41 23.82 29.58
CA SER A 181 20.88 24.47 28.37
C SER A 181 19.38 24.24 28.17
N ALA A 182 18.81 23.18 28.73
CA ALA A 182 17.43 22.74 28.44
C ALA A 182 16.37 23.84 28.63
N LYS A 183 16.42 24.60 29.74
CA LYS A 183 15.45 25.67 30.00
C LYS A 183 15.54 26.82 28.99
N ARG A 184 16.75 27.15 28.53
CA ARG A 184 17.01 28.23 27.56
C ARG A 184 16.55 27.82 26.16
N LEU A 185 16.87 26.59 25.76
CA LEU A 185 16.52 26.06 24.45
C LEU A 185 15.02 25.83 24.28
N GLY A 186 14.30 25.58 25.37
CA GLY A 186 12.83 25.56 25.40
C GLY A 186 12.21 24.81 24.23
N GLU A 187 11.34 25.50 23.50
CA GLU A 187 10.61 24.98 22.34
C GLU A 187 11.53 24.64 21.16
N SER A 188 12.54 25.47 20.85
CA SER A 188 13.49 25.19 19.76
C SER A 188 14.22 23.87 19.95
N GLY A 189 14.52 23.49 21.20
CA GLY A 189 15.09 22.18 21.51
C GLY A 189 14.15 21.01 21.21
N ALA A 190 12.84 21.19 21.41
CA ALA A 190 11.84 20.17 21.07
C ALA A 190 11.64 20.07 19.54
N VAL A 191 11.55 21.21 18.85
CA VAL A 191 11.46 21.27 17.39
C VAL A 191 12.64 20.55 16.73
N PHE A 192 13.87 20.83 17.19
CA PHE A 192 15.06 20.14 16.69
C PHE A 192 14.96 18.62 16.91
N SER A 193 14.57 18.17 18.11
CA SER A 193 14.44 16.74 18.40
C SER A 193 13.43 16.05 17.47
N ASP A 194 12.30 16.70 17.16
CA ASP A 194 11.28 16.15 16.27
C ASP A 194 11.76 16.08 14.82
N VAL A 195 12.37 17.15 14.30
CA VAL A 195 12.97 17.19 12.96
C VAL A 195 14.06 16.13 12.84
N PHE A 196 14.97 16.07 13.81
CA PHE A 196 16.06 15.09 13.86
C PHE A 196 15.54 13.65 13.86
N CYS A 197 14.51 13.36 14.68
CA CYS A 197 13.86 12.05 14.71
C CYS A 197 13.30 11.65 13.34
N ASN A 198 12.67 12.59 12.62
CA ASN A 198 12.11 12.32 11.30
C ASN A 198 13.20 12.01 10.27
N VAL A 199 14.30 12.77 10.26
CA VAL A 199 15.43 12.52 9.35
C VAL A 199 16.10 11.17 9.68
N ILE A 200 16.27 10.84 10.96
CA ILE A 200 16.82 9.53 11.39
C ILE A 200 15.93 8.36 10.96
N LYS A 201 14.60 8.48 11.06
CA LYS A 201 13.67 7.44 10.61
C LYS A 201 13.83 7.19 9.11
N ALA A 202 13.81 8.26 8.30
CA ALA A 202 14.02 8.19 6.85
C ALA A 202 15.34 7.47 6.50
N GLN A 203 16.42 7.84 7.20
CA GLN A 203 17.76 7.36 6.92
C GLN A 203 17.98 5.92 7.40
N ARG A 204 17.35 5.54 8.52
CA ARG A 204 17.30 4.13 8.96
C ARG A 204 16.58 3.25 7.94
N THR A 205 15.43 3.69 7.44
CA THR A 205 14.70 2.97 6.39
C THR A 205 15.59 2.77 5.17
N HIS A 206 16.26 3.84 4.71
CA HIS A 206 17.20 3.77 3.59
C HIS A 206 18.32 2.75 3.85
N VAL A 207 19.02 2.82 5.00
CA VAL A 207 20.09 1.89 5.36
C VAL A 207 19.58 0.44 5.41
N VAL A 208 18.44 0.20 6.05
CA VAL A 208 17.86 -1.15 6.15
C VAL A 208 17.51 -1.69 4.76
N THR A 209 16.90 -0.89 3.90
CA THR A 209 16.57 -1.27 2.52
C THR A 209 17.84 -1.56 1.70
N THR A 210 18.87 -0.72 1.78
CA THR A 210 20.15 -0.96 1.10
C THR A 210 20.81 -2.25 1.58
N LEU A 211 20.81 -2.50 2.91
CA LEU A 211 21.39 -3.71 3.49
C LEU A 211 20.61 -4.97 3.10
N ALA A 212 19.28 -4.93 3.20
CA ALA A 212 18.40 -6.06 2.88
C ALA A 212 18.50 -6.44 1.39
N ASN A 213 18.65 -5.44 0.51
CA ASN A 213 18.63 -5.65 -0.93
C ASN A 213 20.02 -5.78 -1.56
N ALA A 214 21.13 -5.66 -0.81
CA ALA A 214 22.49 -5.62 -1.36
C ALA A 214 22.79 -6.80 -2.31
N ARG A 215 22.42 -8.03 -1.90
CA ARG A 215 22.57 -9.24 -2.73
C ARG A 215 21.71 -9.19 -3.99
N VAL A 216 20.45 -8.77 -3.85
CA VAL A 216 19.48 -8.68 -4.94
C VAL A 216 19.94 -7.65 -5.98
N THR A 217 20.33 -6.46 -5.54
CA THR A 217 20.84 -5.39 -6.43
C THR A 217 22.15 -5.79 -7.08
N PHE A 218 23.02 -6.54 -6.38
CA PHE A 218 24.25 -7.07 -6.95
C PHE A 218 23.94 -8.08 -8.07
N ARG A 219 23.08 -9.08 -7.80
CA ARG A 219 22.61 -10.02 -8.83
C ARG A 219 22.05 -9.27 -10.03
N ASN A 220 21.10 -8.37 -9.80
CA ASN A 220 20.43 -7.64 -10.87
C ASN A 220 21.43 -6.89 -11.76
N ALA A 221 22.39 -6.17 -11.17
CA ALA A 221 23.44 -5.48 -11.91
C ALA A 221 24.29 -6.44 -12.76
N ILE A 222 24.68 -7.60 -12.20
CA ILE A 222 25.42 -8.62 -12.95
C ILE A 222 24.57 -9.24 -14.08
N MET A 223 23.29 -9.51 -13.84
CA MET A 223 22.35 -10.01 -14.85
C MET A 223 22.05 -9.00 -15.96
N ASN A 224 22.23 -7.71 -15.68
CA ASN A 224 22.10 -6.61 -16.63
C ASN A 224 23.43 -6.23 -17.32
N LEU A 225 24.53 -6.93 -17.04
CA LEU A 225 25.84 -6.60 -17.61
C LEU A 225 25.82 -6.66 -19.15
N ASP A 226 25.00 -7.53 -19.73
CA ASP A 226 24.77 -7.60 -21.17
C ASP A 226 24.12 -6.32 -21.72
N HIS A 227 23.14 -5.76 -21.03
CA HIS A 227 22.55 -4.47 -21.37
C HIS A 227 23.50 -3.33 -21.08
N TYR A 228 24.17 -3.30 -19.92
CA TYR A 228 25.07 -2.22 -19.53
C TYR A 228 26.28 -2.08 -20.48
N SER A 229 26.84 -3.21 -20.92
CA SER A 229 27.97 -3.24 -21.86
C SER A 229 27.59 -2.88 -23.31
N LYS A 230 26.32 -3.06 -23.70
CA LYS A 230 25.86 -2.87 -25.09
C LYS A 230 25.04 -1.60 -25.30
N SER A 231 24.21 -1.24 -24.33
CA SER A 231 23.30 -0.09 -24.43
C SER A 231 24.08 1.22 -24.38
N ALA A 232 23.47 2.29 -24.89
CA ALA A 232 24.01 3.62 -24.70
C ALA A 232 23.84 4.07 -23.25
N GLY A 233 24.76 4.90 -22.79
CA GLY A 233 24.59 5.64 -21.55
C GLY A 233 23.67 6.85 -21.73
N ILE A 234 23.59 7.67 -20.69
CA ILE A 234 22.88 8.95 -20.69
C ILE A 234 23.81 10.14 -20.92
N GLU A 235 25.13 9.97 -21.03
CA GLU A 235 26.09 11.09 -21.09
C GLU A 235 25.78 12.09 -22.21
N SER A 236 25.36 11.61 -23.38
CA SER A 236 24.98 12.48 -24.51
C SER A 236 23.77 13.37 -24.23
N LEU A 237 22.98 13.05 -23.20
CA LEU A 237 21.79 13.82 -22.81
C LEU A 237 22.12 14.99 -21.86
N LYS A 238 23.32 15.01 -21.27
CA LYS A 238 23.72 16.03 -20.30
C LYS A 238 23.59 17.44 -20.88
N ASP A 239 22.87 18.31 -20.19
CA ASP A 239 22.58 19.69 -20.60
C ASP A 239 21.94 19.84 -22.01
N SER A 240 21.43 18.76 -22.61
CA SER A 240 20.88 18.78 -23.97
C SER A 240 19.59 19.61 -24.11
N CYS A 241 18.88 19.83 -23.00
CA CYS A 241 17.64 20.60 -22.93
C CYS A 241 17.81 21.83 -22.04
N LYS A 242 19.02 22.41 -22.01
CA LYS A 242 19.34 23.53 -21.10
C LYS A 242 18.35 24.69 -21.22
N GLY A 243 17.73 25.05 -20.10
CA GLY A 243 16.76 26.15 -20.01
C GLY A 243 15.40 25.88 -20.66
N LYS A 244 15.12 24.63 -21.07
CA LYS A 244 13.78 24.20 -21.49
C LYS A 244 13.01 23.69 -20.28
N ALA A 245 11.69 23.82 -20.29
CA ALA A 245 10.85 23.27 -19.25
C ALA A 245 10.72 21.74 -19.37
N ALA A 246 10.73 21.05 -18.24
CA ALA A 246 10.46 19.61 -18.16
C ALA A 246 9.26 19.31 -17.27
N VAL A 247 8.35 18.47 -17.75
CA VAL A 247 7.22 17.93 -16.99
C VAL A 247 7.57 16.53 -16.48
N VAL A 248 7.67 16.40 -15.16
CA VAL A 248 7.83 15.12 -14.46
C VAL A 248 6.46 14.57 -14.11
N VAL A 249 6.14 13.40 -14.66
CA VAL A 249 4.83 12.75 -14.53
C VAL A 249 4.92 11.60 -13.53
N ALA A 250 4.38 11.81 -12.33
CA ALA A 250 4.30 10.82 -11.26
C ALA A 250 2.91 10.16 -11.17
N ALA A 251 2.76 9.15 -10.31
CA ALA A 251 1.61 8.24 -10.28
C ALA A 251 0.55 8.55 -9.20
N GLY A 252 0.57 9.76 -8.65
CA GLY A 252 -0.34 10.15 -7.58
C GLY A 252 -1.77 10.38 -8.06
N PRO A 253 -2.77 10.38 -7.15
CA PRO A 253 -4.18 10.39 -7.53
C PRO A 253 -4.63 11.62 -8.34
N SER A 254 -3.95 12.75 -8.20
CA SER A 254 -4.25 13.98 -8.95
C SER A 254 -3.95 13.90 -10.44
N LEU A 255 -3.13 12.93 -10.89
CA LEU A 255 -2.56 12.88 -12.25
C LEU A 255 -3.59 13.05 -13.38
N GLU A 256 -4.79 12.49 -13.21
CA GLU A 256 -5.85 12.54 -14.23
C GLU A 256 -6.27 13.99 -14.58
N ARG A 257 -6.02 14.96 -13.69
CA ARG A 257 -6.27 16.40 -13.92
C ARG A 257 -5.43 16.98 -15.05
N ASN A 258 -4.20 16.47 -15.19
CA ASN A 258 -3.18 17.06 -16.05
C ASN A 258 -2.99 16.30 -17.37
N LEU A 259 -3.31 15.00 -17.41
CA LEU A 259 -3.00 14.14 -18.55
C LEU A 259 -3.63 14.60 -19.87
N GLU A 260 -4.87 15.10 -19.86
CA GLU A 260 -5.56 15.53 -21.09
C GLU A 260 -4.79 16.66 -21.81
N MET A 261 -4.09 17.52 -21.07
CA MET A 261 -3.28 18.60 -21.64
C MET A 261 -2.05 18.08 -22.40
N LEU A 262 -1.42 17.03 -21.89
CA LEU A 262 -0.26 16.40 -22.53
C LEU A 262 -0.63 15.62 -23.80
N ALA A 263 -1.93 15.41 -24.06
CA ALA A 263 -2.41 14.80 -25.30
C ALA A 263 -2.38 15.78 -26.48
N ASP A 264 -2.30 17.11 -26.26
CA ASP A 264 -2.10 18.09 -27.33
C ASP A 264 -0.64 18.01 -27.82
N PRO A 265 -0.39 17.68 -29.11
CA PRO A 265 0.96 17.64 -29.67
C PRO A 265 1.73 18.95 -29.49
N LYS A 266 1.06 20.11 -29.56
CA LYS A 266 1.73 21.41 -29.40
C LYS A 266 2.31 21.59 -28.01
N VAL A 267 1.57 21.13 -27.00
CA VAL A 267 2.03 21.16 -25.61
C VAL A 267 3.20 20.21 -25.45
N ARG A 268 3.09 18.97 -25.94
CA ARG A 268 4.14 17.98 -25.81
C ARG A 268 5.44 18.40 -26.52
N ASP A 269 5.34 19.04 -27.67
CA ASP A 269 6.52 19.50 -28.42
C ASP A 269 7.19 20.70 -27.73
N SER A 270 6.50 21.41 -26.82
CA SER A 270 7.04 22.58 -26.10
C SER A 270 7.81 22.23 -24.82
N VAL A 271 7.72 21.00 -24.32
CA VAL A 271 8.31 20.60 -23.02
C VAL A 271 8.95 19.21 -23.09
N VAL A 272 9.98 18.97 -22.28
CA VAL A 272 10.47 17.60 -22.06
C VAL A 272 9.46 16.86 -21.17
N VAL A 273 9.11 15.61 -21.48
CA VAL A 273 8.14 14.84 -20.69
C VAL A 273 8.81 13.58 -20.17
N ILE A 274 8.95 13.46 -18.86
CA ILE A 274 9.64 12.37 -18.18
C ILE A 274 8.64 11.69 -17.24
N ALA A 275 8.32 10.43 -17.51
CA ALA A 275 7.30 9.69 -16.77
C ALA A 275 7.89 8.59 -15.89
N VAL A 276 7.28 8.36 -14.73
CA VAL A 276 7.56 7.15 -13.95
C VAL A 276 7.00 5.92 -14.70
N GLN A 277 7.66 4.76 -14.59
CA GLN A 277 7.22 3.56 -15.32
C GLN A 277 5.76 3.14 -15.09
N THR A 278 5.21 3.40 -13.91
CA THR A 278 3.87 2.95 -13.53
C THR A 278 2.74 3.67 -14.28
N VAL A 279 3.00 4.86 -14.84
CA VAL A 279 1.99 5.64 -15.59
C VAL A 279 2.07 5.43 -17.11
N LEU A 280 3.09 4.74 -17.61
CA LEU A 280 3.34 4.59 -19.05
C LEU A 280 2.12 4.07 -19.81
N LYS A 281 1.53 2.95 -19.37
CA LYS A 281 0.34 2.38 -20.01
C LYS A 281 -0.86 3.33 -20.01
N GLN A 282 -1.08 4.06 -18.92
CA GLN A 282 -2.15 5.05 -18.82
C GLN A 282 -1.95 6.21 -19.80
N MET A 283 -0.72 6.69 -19.94
CA MET A 283 -0.36 7.73 -20.91
C MET A 283 -0.55 7.23 -22.36
N LEU A 284 -0.05 6.04 -22.69
CA LEU A 284 -0.19 5.45 -24.03
C LEU A 284 -1.65 5.21 -24.40
N ALA A 285 -2.49 4.76 -23.46
CA ALA A 285 -3.93 4.58 -23.68
C ALA A 285 -4.65 5.89 -24.05
N LYS A 286 -4.11 7.04 -23.63
CA LYS A 286 -4.58 8.39 -24.00
C LYS A 286 -3.85 8.98 -25.22
N GLY A 287 -2.98 8.22 -25.89
CA GLY A 287 -2.19 8.66 -27.03
C GLY A 287 -0.98 9.54 -26.66
N ILE A 288 -0.61 9.57 -25.39
CA ILE A 288 0.49 10.40 -24.88
C ILE A 288 1.76 9.54 -24.85
N LYS A 289 2.74 9.88 -25.68
CA LYS A 289 4.07 9.28 -25.67
C LYS A 289 5.06 10.21 -24.96
N PRO A 290 5.56 9.88 -23.76
CA PRO A 290 6.58 10.68 -23.09
C PRO A 290 7.92 10.57 -23.82
N HIS A 291 8.81 11.55 -23.62
CA HIS A 291 10.17 11.49 -24.17
C HIS A 291 10.99 10.42 -23.46
N PHE A 292 10.87 10.38 -22.13
CA PHE A 292 11.57 9.44 -21.27
C PHE A 292 10.61 8.75 -20.31
N VAL A 293 10.90 7.48 -20.02
CA VAL A 293 10.34 6.73 -18.90
C VAL A 293 11.50 6.36 -17.99
N ALA A 294 11.32 6.39 -16.68
CA ALA A 294 12.36 5.98 -15.73
C ALA A 294 11.97 4.73 -14.93
N ALA A 295 12.96 3.91 -14.58
CA ALA A 295 12.79 2.75 -13.70
C ALA A 295 14.00 2.52 -12.79
N LEU A 296 13.74 2.16 -11.52
CA LEU A 296 14.76 1.76 -10.54
C LEU A 296 14.39 0.53 -9.69
N ASP A 297 13.19 -0.03 -9.90
CA ASP A 297 12.66 -1.10 -9.05
C ASP A 297 13.47 -2.40 -9.15
N TYR A 298 13.72 -3.03 -8.00
CA TYR A 298 14.54 -4.25 -7.91
C TYR A 298 13.72 -5.56 -8.03
N HIS A 299 12.39 -5.48 -7.97
CA HIS A 299 11.49 -6.63 -7.96
C HIS A 299 10.89 -6.93 -9.35
N GLU A 300 10.72 -8.21 -9.69
CA GLU A 300 10.20 -8.66 -11.00
C GLU A 300 8.78 -8.16 -11.32
N ILE A 301 7.97 -7.83 -10.30
CA ILE A 301 6.57 -7.43 -10.49
C ILE A 301 6.45 -6.21 -11.42
N SER A 302 7.49 -5.38 -11.49
CA SER A 302 7.57 -4.20 -12.36
C SER A 302 7.55 -4.54 -13.85
N LYS A 303 7.82 -5.79 -14.23
CA LYS A 303 7.60 -6.30 -15.60
C LYS A 303 6.17 -6.02 -16.09
N ARG A 304 5.18 -6.07 -15.18
CA ARG A 304 3.76 -5.84 -15.49
C ARG A 304 3.48 -4.45 -16.07
N PHE A 305 4.33 -3.46 -15.83
CA PHE A 305 4.16 -2.12 -16.40
C PHE A 305 4.42 -2.08 -17.91
N TYR A 306 5.05 -3.12 -18.47
CA TYR A 306 5.42 -3.19 -19.89
C TYR A 306 4.73 -4.33 -20.65
N GLU A 307 4.10 -5.28 -19.94
CA GLU A 307 3.42 -6.44 -20.56
C GLU A 307 2.38 -6.02 -21.61
N GLY A 308 2.45 -6.64 -22.80
CA GLY A 308 1.52 -6.37 -23.89
C GLY A 308 1.81 -5.10 -24.70
N LEU A 309 2.89 -4.36 -24.40
CA LEU A 309 3.38 -3.27 -25.25
C LEU A 309 4.18 -3.82 -26.42
N SER A 310 4.02 -3.21 -27.59
CA SER A 310 4.83 -3.44 -28.79
C SER A 310 5.85 -2.31 -29.01
N ALA A 311 6.82 -2.52 -29.90
CA ALA A 311 7.77 -1.48 -30.29
C ALA A 311 7.08 -0.25 -30.92
N GLU A 312 5.94 -0.44 -31.61
CA GLU A 312 5.16 0.65 -32.21
C GLU A 312 4.48 1.52 -31.14
N ASP A 313 4.00 0.90 -30.05
CA ASP A 313 3.35 1.60 -28.94
C ASP A 313 4.32 2.59 -28.28
N VAL A 314 5.58 2.19 -28.13
CA VAL A 314 6.64 2.99 -27.47
C VAL A 314 7.58 3.69 -28.44
N ASP A 315 7.26 3.76 -29.73
CA ASP A 315 8.10 4.47 -30.71
C ASP A 315 8.31 5.94 -30.29
N GLY A 316 9.57 6.37 -30.24
CA GLY A 316 10.00 7.67 -29.73
C GLY A 316 10.15 7.79 -28.21
N VAL A 317 9.83 6.74 -27.44
CA VAL A 317 9.97 6.70 -25.98
C VAL A 317 11.27 5.97 -25.60
N ARG A 318 12.10 6.59 -24.75
CA ARG A 318 13.32 5.97 -24.22
C ARG A 318 13.19 5.63 -22.74
N LEU A 319 13.56 4.42 -22.35
CA LEU A 319 13.60 3.99 -20.96
C LEU A 319 14.99 4.28 -20.37
N ILE A 320 15.07 5.14 -19.36
CA ILE A 320 16.28 5.36 -18.56
C ILE A 320 16.20 4.51 -17.29
N VAL A 321 17.19 3.64 -17.09
CA VAL A 321 17.23 2.71 -15.94
C VAL A 321 18.50 2.90 -15.11
N GLU A 322 18.38 2.70 -13.80
CA GLU A 322 19.56 2.34 -13.00
C GLU A 322 20.01 0.91 -13.35
N ALA A 323 21.32 0.69 -13.47
CA ALA A 323 21.85 -0.62 -13.90
C ALA A 323 21.48 -1.78 -12.95
N LYS A 324 21.18 -1.48 -11.68
CA LYS A 324 20.75 -2.43 -10.63
C LYS A 324 19.24 -2.73 -10.62
N ALA A 325 18.46 -2.13 -11.52
CA ALA A 325 17.03 -2.42 -11.67
C ALA A 325 16.80 -3.91 -12.04
N ASN A 326 15.60 -4.44 -11.77
CA ASN A 326 15.31 -5.85 -12.06
C ASN A 326 15.52 -6.15 -13.56
N PRO A 327 16.23 -7.24 -13.93
CA PRO A 327 16.49 -7.54 -15.33
C PRO A 327 15.23 -7.76 -16.18
N ALA A 328 14.13 -8.18 -15.56
CA ALA A 328 12.84 -8.32 -16.23
C ALA A 328 12.30 -7.00 -16.78
N ILE A 329 12.70 -5.85 -16.22
CA ILE A 329 12.30 -4.52 -16.71
C ILE A 329 12.97 -4.23 -18.05
N LEU A 330 14.29 -4.41 -18.12
CA LEU A 330 15.09 -4.10 -19.29
C LEU A 330 14.71 -5.01 -20.48
N ASP A 331 14.36 -6.27 -20.20
CA ASP A 331 13.94 -7.23 -21.23
C ASP A 331 12.47 -7.04 -21.66
N ALA A 332 11.62 -6.45 -20.82
CA ALA A 332 10.20 -6.30 -21.11
C ALA A 332 9.85 -5.00 -21.86
N PHE A 333 10.66 -3.95 -21.74
CA PHE A 333 10.44 -2.72 -22.50
C PHE A 333 10.82 -2.92 -23.97
N PRO A 334 9.89 -2.78 -24.93
CA PRO A 334 10.15 -3.10 -26.33
C PRO A 334 10.87 -1.98 -27.11
N GLY A 335 11.15 -0.85 -26.46
CA GLY A 335 11.79 0.33 -27.05
C GLY A 335 13.27 0.45 -26.70
N GLU A 336 13.81 1.66 -26.81
CA GLU A 336 15.20 1.95 -26.51
C GLU A 336 15.47 2.05 -25.00
N VAL A 337 16.51 1.37 -24.52
CA VAL A 337 16.95 1.37 -23.11
C VAL A 337 18.29 2.09 -22.98
N LEU A 338 18.36 3.04 -22.06
CA LEU A 338 19.56 3.78 -21.67
C LEU A 338 19.90 3.45 -20.21
N CYS A 339 21.14 3.06 -19.95
CA CYS A 339 21.58 2.77 -18.59
C CYS A 339 22.33 3.96 -18.02
N ALA A 340 21.90 4.45 -16.85
CA ALA A 340 22.75 5.34 -16.07
C ALA A 340 23.99 4.58 -15.57
N GLY A 341 25.11 5.29 -15.45
CA GLY A 341 26.38 4.74 -14.99
C GLY A 341 26.30 4.13 -13.60
N ASP A 342 27.08 3.09 -13.38
CA ASP A 342 27.15 2.36 -12.12
C ASP A 342 28.61 2.07 -11.76
N GLU A 343 29.07 2.61 -10.64
CA GLU A 343 30.48 2.51 -10.23
C GLU A 343 30.96 1.06 -10.02
N MET A 344 30.06 0.15 -9.62
CA MET A 344 30.41 -1.25 -9.38
C MET A 344 30.63 -1.96 -10.71
N LEU A 345 29.73 -1.78 -11.68
CA LEU A 345 29.89 -2.34 -13.02
C LEU A 345 31.08 -1.72 -13.77
N ASP A 346 31.31 -0.41 -13.65
CA ASP A 346 32.47 0.24 -14.26
C ASP A 346 33.78 -0.33 -13.69
N ARG A 347 33.86 -0.54 -12.37
CA ARG A 347 35.02 -1.16 -11.73
C ARG A 347 35.21 -2.62 -12.13
N LEU A 348 34.12 -3.36 -12.25
CA LEU A 348 34.12 -4.74 -12.72
C LEU A 348 34.68 -4.83 -14.14
N LEU A 349 34.21 -3.96 -15.05
CA LEU A 349 34.70 -3.88 -16.43
C LEU A 349 36.16 -3.40 -16.49
N GLY A 350 36.54 -2.45 -15.65
CA GLY A 350 37.86 -1.81 -15.63
C GLY A 350 38.03 -0.76 -16.74
N ASP A 351 39.03 0.09 -16.61
CA ASP A 351 39.24 1.30 -17.46
C ASP A 351 39.32 1.03 -18.97
N GLU A 352 39.67 -0.21 -19.38
CA GLU A 352 39.75 -0.60 -20.79
C GLU A 352 38.39 -0.92 -21.42
N LEU A 353 37.40 -1.29 -20.60
CA LEU A 353 36.08 -1.77 -21.03
C LEU A 353 34.93 -0.88 -20.52
N SER A 354 35.15 -0.09 -19.48
CA SER A 354 34.21 0.91 -19.02
C SER A 354 34.07 2.05 -20.03
N ARG A 355 32.91 2.70 -20.02
CA ARG A 355 32.58 3.81 -20.91
C ARG A 355 32.01 4.95 -20.08
N GLU A 356 32.02 6.15 -20.63
CA GLU A 356 31.35 7.28 -20.00
C GLU A 356 29.83 7.13 -20.16
N MET A 357 29.20 6.49 -19.17
CA MET A 357 27.76 6.19 -19.20
C MET A 357 26.90 7.35 -18.70
N GLY A 358 27.49 8.35 -18.04
CA GLY A 358 26.78 9.44 -17.36
C GLY A 358 26.17 9.02 -16.03
N GLN A 359 26.35 9.83 -14.99
CA GLN A 359 26.00 9.48 -13.60
C GLN A 359 24.79 10.30 -13.12
N LEU A 360 23.84 9.63 -12.45
CA LEU A 360 22.68 10.27 -11.82
C LEU A 360 22.79 10.20 -10.29
N THR A 361 22.16 11.15 -9.63
CA THR A 361 21.93 11.09 -8.19
C THR A 361 20.98 9.96 -7.84
N MET A 362 21.25 9.24 -6.75
CA MET A 362 20.36 8.17 -6.28
C MET A 362 19.07 8.74 -5.67
N GLY A 363 17.92 8.24 -6.14
CA GLY A 363 16.60 8.64 -5.66
C GLY A 363 15.93 7.59 -4.77
N GLY A 364 15.10 8.00 -3.81
CA GLY A 364 14.31 7.08 -2.99
C GLY A 364 13.09 6.47 -3.69
N THR A 365 12.68 7.03 -4.85
CA THR A 365 11.56 6.55 -5.68
C THR A 365 11.83 6.91 -7.15
N VAL A 366 11.15 6.24 -8.09
CA VAL A 366 11.23 6.52 -9.53
C VAL A 366 10.96 7.99 -9.84
N ALA A 367 10.08 8.66 -9.07
CA ALA A 367 9.82 10.08 -9.25
C ALA A 367 11.05 10.98 -8.95
N HIS A 368 11.87 10.64 -7.96
CA HIS A 368 13.15 11.33 -7.73
C HIS A 368 14.09 11.12 -8.92
N LEU A 369 14.15 9.89 -9.45
CA LEU A 369 14.96 9.60 -10.64
C LEU A 369 14.50 10.44 -11.84
N CYS A 370 13.19 10.57 -12.09
CA CYS A 370 12.66 11.46 -13.13
C CYS A 370 13.06 12.92 -12.92
N TYR A 371 12.99 13.40 -11.67
CA TYR A 371 13.43 14.75 -11.31
C TYR A 371 14.93 14.96 -11.59
N TYR A 372 15.77 14.01 -11.18
CA TYR A 372 17.20 14.07 -11.43
C TYR A 372 17.54 13.99 -12.92
N ILE A 373 16.81 13.20 -13.71
CA ILE A 373 16.94 13.21 -15.18
C ILE A 373 16.62 14.59 -15.72
N ALA A 374 15.53 15.23 -15.27
CA ALA A 374 15.17 16.59 -15.73
C ALA A 374 16.30 17.60 -15.47
N ARG A 375 16.90 17.57 -14.28
CA ARG A 375 18.04 18.44 -13.93
C ARG A 375 19.32 18.05 -14.68
N TYR A 376 19.55 16.76 -14.92
CA TYR A 376 20.69 16.27 -15.71
C TYR A 376 20.62 16.74 -17.17
N LEU A 377 19.41 16.84 -17.74
CA LEU A 377 19.16 17.43 -19.06
C LEU A 377 19.37 18.97 -19.10
N GLY A 378 19.57 19.61 -17.95
CA GLY A 378 19.70 21.07 -17.80
C GLY A 378 18.36 21.82 -17.80
N CYS A 379 17.23 21.13 -17.63
CA CYS A 379 15.90 21.73 -17.71
C CYS A 379 15.65 22.72 -16.56
N ASP A 380 15.04 23.85 -16.90
CA ASP A 380 14.62 24.88 -15.97
C ASP A 380 13.47 25.70 -16.60
N PRO A 381 12.25 25.69 -16.01
CA PRO A 381 11.86 25.02 -14.76
C PRO A 381 11.68 23.50 -14.87
N VAL A 382 11.65 22.83 -13.72
CA VAL A 382 11.06 21.49 -13.59
C VAL A 382 9.63 21.61 -13.04
N ILE A 383 8.67 21.06 -13.77
CA ILE A 383 7.22 21.10 -13.50
C ILE A 383 6.78 19.71 -13.04
N LEU A 384 6.20 19.61 -11.85
CA LEU A 384 5.74 18.36 -11.26
C LEU A 384 4.24 18.17 -11.51
N ILE A 385 3.82 16.99 -11.98
CA ILE A 385 2.41 16.59 -12.03
C ILE A 385 2.22 15.18 -11.47
N GLY A 386 1.06 14.90 -10.87
CA GLY A 386 0.81 13.62 -10.21
C GLY A 386 1.78 13.32 -9.05
N GLN A 387 2.51 14.33 -8.54
CA GLN A 387 3.47 14.19 -7.45
C GLN A 387 2.78 14.46 -6.11
N ASP A 388 1.72 13.71 -5.82
CA ASP A 388 0.84 14.01 -4.71
C ASP A 388 1.52 13.90 -3.34
N LEU A 389 2.35 12.86 -3.14
CA LEU A 389 2.97 12.52 -1.84
C LEU A 389 1.96 12.45 -0.70
N GLY A 390 0.73 12.06 -1.02
CA GLY A 390 -0.40 11.91 -0.12
C GLY A 390 -1.62 11.38 -0.86
N PHE A 391 -2.66 11.03 -0.10
CA PHE A 391 -3.88 10.43 -0.60
C PHE A 391 -4.92 11.48 -1.01
N SER A 392 -4.64 12.17 -2.11
CA SER A 392 -5.47 13.30 -2.57
C SER A 392 -6.92 12.89 -2.75
N ASP A 393 -7.82 13.70 -2.19
CA ASP A 393 -9.26 13.56 -2.33
C ASP A 393 -9.79 12.18 -1.87
N GLY A 394 -9.10 11.58 -0.90
CA GLY A 394 -9.49 10.32 -0.26
C GLY A 394 -9.18 9.10 -1.13
N GLN A 395 -8.20 9.21 -2.03
CA GLN A 395 -7.79 8.17 -2.95
C GLN A 395 -6.38 7.68 -2.63
N TYR A 396 -6.22 6.37 -2.51
CA TYR A 396 -4.91 5.74 -2.42
C TYR A 396 -4.28 5.60 -3.81
N TYR A 397 -5.08 5.24 -4.81
CA TYR A 397 -4.63 5.02 -6.17
C TYR A 397 -5.21 6.05 -7.16
N ALA A 398 -4.50 6.28 -8.25
CA ALA A 398 -5.02 7.07 -9.36
C ALA A 398 -6.25 6.44 -10.01
N SER A 399 -7.12 7.29 -10.56
CA SER A 399 -8.31 6.89 -11.30
C SER A 399 -7.97 5.88 -12.41
N GLY A 400 -8.63 4.71 -12.39
CA GLY A 400 -8.41 3.64 -13.37
C GLY A 400 -7.21 2.72 -13.08
N ALA A 401 -6.64 2.77 -11.87
CA ALA A 401 -5.56 1.87 -11.47
C ALA A 401 -5.97 0.38 -11.54
N ALA A 402 -5.00 -0.50 -11.80
CA ALA A 402 -5.23 -1.94 -11.97
C ALA A 402 -5.93 -2.61 -10.76
N ILE A 403 -5.72 -2.09 -9.55
CA ILE A 403 -6.37 -2.58 -8.33
C ILE A 403 -7.90 -2.39 -8.37
N HIS A 404 -8.42 -1.40 -9.11
CA HIS A 404 -9.87 -1.21 -9.28
C HIS A 404 -10.52 -2.43 -9.95
N GLN A 405 -9.80 -3.11 -10.85
CA GLN A 405 -10.26 -4.38 -11.45
C GLN A 405 -10.31 -5.52 -10.43
N VAL A 406 -9.33 -5.58 -9.51
CA VAL A 406 -9.29 -6.59 -8.44
C VAL A 406 -10.49 -6.45 -7.49
N TRP A 407 -10.92 -5.21 -7.24
CA TRP A 407 -12.10 -4.92 -6.41
C TRP A 407 -13.44 -5.12 -7.14
N SER A 408 -13.44 -5.43 -8.44
CA SER A 408 -14.66 -5.56 -9.26
C SER A 408 -15.71 -6.49 -8.64
N GLY A 409 -15.28 -7.63 -8.09
CA GLY A 409 -16.12 -8.61 -7.40
C GLY A 409 -16.72 -8.15 -6.07
N GLU A 410 -16.41 -6.92 -5.62
CA GLU A 410 -16.90 -6.31 -4.37
C GLU A 410 -17.75 -5.06 -4.64
N LEU A 411 -17.72 -4.50 -5.86
CA LEU A 411 -18.39 -3.24 -6.18
C LEU A 411 -19.89 -3.41 -6.43
N HIS A 412 -20.73 -2.63 -5.75
CA HIS A 412 -22.18 -2.54 -5.97
C HIS A 412 -22.73 -1.22 -5.41
N ALA A 413 -24.06 -1.06 -5.36
CA ALA A 413 -24.72 0.19 -4.99
C ALA A 413 -24.44 0.67 -3.54
N HIS A 414 -24.03 -0.22 -2.64
CA HIS A 414 -23.66 0.11 -1.25
C HIS A 414 -22.19 -0.18 -0.92
N ASN A 415 -21.36 -0.49 -1.92
CA ASN A 415 -19.92 -0.60 -1.80
C ASN A 415 -19.26 -0.04 -3.07
N THR A 416 -19.11 1.28 -3.08
CA THR A 416 -18.64 2.06 -4.23
C THR A 416 -17.12 2.04 -4.33
N LEU A 417 -16.59 2.46 -5.47
CA LEU A 417 -15.14 2.56 -5.65
C LEU A 417 -14.56 3.68 -4.76
N GLU A 418 -15.30 4.77 -4.56
CA GLU A 418 -14.97 5.84 -3.62
C GLU A 418 -14.81 5.33 -2.19
N MET A 419 -15.70 4.42 -1.77
CA MET A 419 -15.65 3.82 -0.45
C MET A 419 -14.47 2.84 -0.32
N MET A 420 -14.17 2.06 -1.36
CA MET A 420 -13.03 1.13 -1.36
C MET A 420 -11.68 1.86 -1.28
N GLU A 421 -11.53 2.98 -2.00
CA GLU A 421 -10.35 3.85 -1.90
C GLU A 421 -10.19 4.42 -0.48
N TRP A 422 -11.28 4.93 0.11
CA TRP A 422 -11.24 5.43 1.48
C TRP A 422 -10.88 4.33 2.49
N GLN A 423 -11.53 3.16 2.39
CA GLN A 423 -11.24 2.00 3.23
C GLN A 423 -9.77 1.56 3.14
N ARG A 424 -9.18 1.61 1.94
CA ARG A 424 -7.76 1.28 1.75
C ARG A 424 -6.87 2.19 2.60
N ILE A 425 -7.19 3.48 2.67
CA ILE A 425 -6.46 4.47 3.49
C ILE A 425 -6.67 4.18 4.98
N VAL A 426 -7.92 4.19 5.47
CA VAL A 426 -8.20 4.14 6.91
C VAL A 426 -7.84 2.82 7.58
N ARG A 427 -7.72 1.72 6.83
CA ARG A 427 -7.16 0.44 7.31
C ARG A 427 -5.73 0.56 7.83
N MET A 428 -4.99 1.59 7.40
CA MET A 428 -3.60 1.84 7.82
C MET A 428 -3.48 3.04 8.76
N ARG A 429 -4.60 3.58 9.29
CA ARG A 429 -4.65 4.85 10.05
C ARG A 429 -3.55 4.99 11.09
N GLY A 430 -3.22 3.93 11.83
CA GLY A 430 -2.16 3.95 12.87
C GLY A 430 -0.74 4.18 12.33
N LEU A 431 -0.54 4.11 11.02
CA LEU A 431 0.73 4.31 10.30
C LEU A 431 0.72 5.56 9.42
N LEU A 432 -0.37 6.33 9.41
CA LEU A 432 -0.53 7.51 8.57
C LEU A 432 -0.20 8.79 9.35
N ARG A 433 0.27 9.80 8.62
CA ARG A 433 0.46 11.17 9.09
C ARG A 433 -0.52 12.09 8.38
N LYS A 434 -0.89 13.20 9.02
CA LYS A 434 -1.62 14.29 8.37
C LYS A 434 -0.66 15.44 8.02
N LYS A 435 -0.84 16.04 6.85
CA LYS A 435 -0.18 17.26 6.39
C LYS A 435 -1.22 18.17 5.72
N THR A 436 -0.83 19.41 5.43
CA THR A 436 -1.65 20.34 4.66
C THR A 436 -1.42 20.10 3.17
N ASP A 437 -2.50 20.02 2.39
CA ASP A 437 -2.47 19.94 0.93
C ASP A 437 -2.29 21.33 0.29
N ILE A 438 -2.07 21.39 -1.02
CA ILE A 438 -1.90 22.66 -1.76
C ILE A 438 -3.15 23.58 -1.72
N HIS A 439 -4.29 23.08 -1.23
CA HIS A 439 -5.55 23.81 -1.09
C HIS A 439 -5.84 24.21 0.37
N GLY A 440 -4.91 23.96 1.31
CA GLY A 440 -5.06 24.29 2.72
C GLY A 440 -5.82 23.25 3.55
N ARG A 441 -6.16 22.08 3.00
CA ARG A 441 -6.93 21.02 3.67
C ARG A 441 -6.02 19.95 4.27
N GLN A 442 -6.55 19.14 5.17
CA GLN A 442 -5.80 18.03 5.75
C GLN A 442 -5.80 16.82 4.80
N ILE A 443 -4.61 16.27 4.55
CA ILE A 443 -4.40 15.09 3.70
C ILE A 443 -3.58 14.05 4.47
N TYR A 444 -3.93 12.79 4.27
CA TYR A 444 -3.16 11.66 4.78
C TYR A 444 -2.01 11.28 3.85
N LEU A 445 -0.90 10.86 4.44
CA LEU A 445 0.22 10.22 3.75
C LEU A 445 0.82 9.15 4.66
N ASP A 446 1.48 8.15 4.08
CA ASP A 446 2.23 7.16 4.85
C ASP A 446 3.66 7.62 5.17
N GLU A 447 4.38 6.82 5.96
CA GLU A 447 5.77 7.10 6.36
C GLU A 447 6.74 7.14 5.17
N GLN A 448 6.48 6.35 4.12
CA GLN A 448 7.32 6.26 2.94
C GLN A 448 7.20 7.54 2.11
N MET A 449 5.98 8.01 1.84
CA MET A 449 5.71 9.29 1.20
C MET A 449 6.26 10.46 2.02
N ALA A 450 6.17 10.42 3.35
CA ALA A 450 6.74 11.44 4.21
C ALA A 450 8.27 11.51 4.08
N THR A 451 8.93 10.35 3.97
CA THR A 451 10.37 10.26 3.71
C THR A 451 10.72 10.83 2.32
N TYR A 452 9.92 10.51 1.31
CA TYR A 452 10.12 11.05 -0.04
C TYR A 452 9.93 12.56 -0.11
N LEU A 453 8.94 13.10 0.59
CA LEU A 453 8.73 14.55 0.67
C LEU A 453 9.96 15.26 1.23
N VAL A 454 10.54 14.76 2.33
CA VAL A 454 11.75 15.35 2.91
C VAL A 454 12.93 15.34 1.93
N GLN A 455 13.10 14.27 1.15
CA GLN A 455 14.16 14.20 0.15
C GLN A 455 13.91 15.20 -0.99
N PHE A 456 12.69 15.29 -1.54
CA PHE A 456 12.33 16.27 -2.55
C PHE A 456 12.55 17.71 -2.09
N GLU A 457 12.06 18.06 -0.90
CA GLU A 457 12.19 19.43 -0.36
C GLU A 457 13.66 19.83 -0.16
N ALA A 458 14.54 18.89 0.20
CA ALA A 458 15.97 19.14 0.28
C ALA A 458 16.59 19.47 -1.09
N GLU A 459 16.14 18.81 -2.17
CA GLU A 459 16.58 19.10 -3.54
C GLU A 459 15.99 20.43 -4.05
N PHE A 460 14.71 20.70 -3.77
CA PHE A 460 14.05 21.95 -4.17
C PHE A 460 14.67 23.17 -3.49
N GLN A 461 15.06 23.03 -2.22
CA GLN A 461 15.80 24.05 -1.48
C GLN A 461 17.14 24.36 -2.14
N LYS A 462 17.89 23.32 -2.54
CA LYS A 462 19.17 23.45 -3.23
C LYS A 462 18.98 24.17 -4.56
N ASP A 463 18.01 23.76 -5.36
CA ASP A 463 17.70 24.40 -6.63
C ASP A 463 17.31 25.87 -6.47
N THR A 464 16.49 26.19 -5.46
CA THR A 464 16.14 27.57 -5.13
C THR A 464 17.38 28.40 -4.78
N HIS A 465 18.34 27.82 -4.04
CA HIS A 465 19.62 28.47 -3.74
C HIS A 465 20.48 28.70 -4.98
N ASP A 466 20.45 27.75 -5.93
CA ASP A 466 21.15 27.81 -7.21
C ASP A 466 20.42 28.69 -8.25
N GLY A 467 19.26 29.25 -7.89
CA GLY A 467 18.46 30.14 -8.75
C GLY A 467 17.61 29.42 -9.79
N LEU A 468 17.40 28.10 -9.63
CA LEU A 468 16.58 27.26 -10.49
C LEU A 468 15.14 27.20 -9.97
N LEU A 469 14.19 27.05 -10.90
CA LEU A 469 12.76 27.06 -10.59
C LEU A 469 12.19 25.64 -10.55
N VAL A 470 11.39 25.35 -9.52
CA VAL A 470 10.56 24.16 -9.40
C VAL A 470 9.09 24.59 -9.28
N ILE A 471 8.25 24.04 -10.16
CA ILE A 471 6.83 24.34 -10.22
C ILE A 471 6.05 23.11 -9.76
N ASP A 472 5.20 23.28 -8.76
CA ASP A 472 4.24 22.27 -8.34
C ASP A 472 2.92 22.48 -9.11
N ALA A 473 2.80 21.77 -10.24
CA ALA A 473 1.60 21.71 -11.08
C ALA A 473 0.76 20.45 -10.82
N THR A 474 0.95 19.82 -9.67
CA THR A 474 0.25 18.59 -9.28
C THR A 474 -1.26 18.82 -9.19
N GLU A 475 -1.71 20.05 -8.91
CA GLU A 475 -3.13 20.38 -8.72
C GLU A 475 -3.82 19.47 -7.68
N GLY A 476 -3.01 18.95 -6.74
CA GLY A 476 -3.37 18.10 -5.62
C GLY A 476 -2.12 17.80 -4.78
N GLY A 477 -2.27 16.92 -3.79
CA GLY A 477 -1.15 16.47 -2.95
C GLY A 477 -0.75 17.42 -1.85
N VAL A 478 0.24 16.96 -1.06
CA VAL A 478 0.84 17.72 0.04
C VAL A 478 1.49 18.98 -0.52
N GLN A 479 1.35 20.09 0.21
CA GLN A 479 2.09 21.32 -0.06
C GLN A 479 3.59 21.07 0.10
N LYS A 480 4.37 21.34 -0.95
CA LYS A 480 5.82 21.10 -1.00
C LYS A 480 6.56 22.41 -0.77
N GLU A 481 7.45 22.44 0.20
CA GLU A 481 8.30 23.60 0.43
C GLU A 481 9.23 23.87 -0.77
N HIS A 482 9.61 25.14 -0.95
CA HIS A 482 10.53 25.59 -2.02
C HIS A 482 10.02 25.35 -3.46
N THR A 483 8.71 25.27 -3.65
CA THR A 483 8.08 25.19 -4.98
C THR A 483 7.16 26.37 -5.25
N THR A 484 6.89 26.67 -6.52
CA THR A 484 5.83 27.60 -6.92
C THR A 484 4.59 26.83 -7.36
N VAL A 485 3.46 27.00 -6.67
CA VAL A 485 2.20 26.32 -7.00
C VAL A 485 1.47 27.09 -8.11
N MET A 486 1.11 26.41 -9.20
CA MET A 486 0.24 26.92 -10.27
C MET A 486 -0.36 25.76 -11.07
N THR A 487 -1.31 26.01 -11.98
CA THR A 487 -1.87 24.92 -12.81
C THR A 487 -0.85 24.46 -13.87
N LEU A 488 -0.98 23.23 -14.39
CA LEU A 488 -0.12 22.79 -15.50
C LEU A 488 -0.27 23.72 -16.71
N LYS A 489 -1.50 24.21 -16.94
CA LYS A 489 -1.78 25.16 -18.01
C LYS A 489 -0.94 26.42 -17.88
N ASP A 490 -1.01 27.07 -16.73
CA ASP A 490 -0.30 28.33 -16.51
C ASP A 490 1.22 28.14 -16.57
N ALA A 491 1.73 27.00 -16.10
CA ALA A 491 3.14 26.65 -16.17
C ALA A 491 3.62 26.50 -17.63
N ILE A 492 2.85 25.81 -18.46
CA ILE A 492 3.19 25.61 -19.88
C ILE A 492 3.03 26.92 -20.67
N ASP A 493 1.98 27.70 -20.41
CA ASP A 493 1.77 29.00 -21.04
C ASP A 493 2.91 29.98 -20.70
N ALA A 494 3.50 29.88 -19.51
CA ALA A 494 4.60 30.74 -19.06
C ALA A 494 6.00 30.25 -19.48
N HIS A 495 6.22 28.93 -19.56
CA HIS A 495 7.57 28.35 -19.66
C HIS A 495 7.76 27.35 -20.82
N GLY A 496 6.70 27.04 -21.57
CA GLY A 496 6.77 26.18 -22.76
C GLY A 496 7.66 26.80 -23.84
N SER A 497 8.42 25.95 -24.52
CA SER A 497 9.25 26.33 -25.66
C SER A 497 8.41 26.65 -26.89
N GLU A 498 8.71 27.75 -27.60
CA GLU A 498 8.12 28.03 -28.91
C GLU A 498 8.62 27.07 -30.00
N GLU A 499 9.83 26.52 -29.82
CA GLU A 499 10.45 25.55 -30.71
C GLU A 499 10.27 24.12 -30.18
N PRO A 500 10.09 23.12 -31.07
CA PRO A 500 10.03 21.72 -30.68
C PRO A 500 11.27 21.29 -29.87
N ILE A 501 11.07 20.45 -28.86
CA ILE A 501 12.17 19.82 -28.14
C ILE A 501 12.92 18.84 -29.07
N GLU A 502 14.20 19.11 -29.29
CA GLU A 502 15.09 18.22 -30.02
C GLU A 502 16.00 17.48 -29.05
N LEU A 503 15.87 16.15 -28.99
CA LEU A 503 16.74 15.30 -28.20
C LEU A 503 17.86 14.71 -29.07
N PRO A 504 19.09 14.61 -28.55
CA PRO A 504 20.17 13.91 -29.23
C PRO A 504 19.73 12.51 -29.66
N ALA A 505 20.13 12.09 -30.85
CA ALA A 505 20.01 10.70 -31.25
C ALA A 505 20.86 9.85 -30.30
N THR A 506 20.35 8.69 -29.92
CA THR A 506 21.14 7.75 -29.14
C THR A 506 22.25 7.20 -30.00
N ASP A 507 23.48 7.25 -29.51
CA ASP A 507 24.60 6.59 -30.16
C ASP A 507 24.32 5.09 -30.19
N VAL A 508 23.95 4.56 -31.36
CA VAL A 508 23.64 3.14 -31.53
C VAL A 508 24.93 2.35 -31.38
N LEU A 509 25.24 1.97 -30.15
CA LEU A 509 26.31 1.03 -29.82
C LEU A 509 25.79 -0.39 -29.99
N ARG A 510 25.23 -0.72 -31.17
CA ARG A 510 25.12 -2.12 -31.58
C ARG A 510 26.51 -2.61 -31.99
N VAL A 511 27.34 -2.76 -30.97
CA VAL A 511 28.62 -3.42 -31.04
C VAL A 511 28.30 -4.92 -31.18
N GLU A 512 27.97 -5.35 -32.40
CA GLU A 512 28.20 -6.73 -32.85
C GLU A 512 29.72 -7.00 -32.94
N ASN A 513 30.50 -6.49 -32.00
CA ASN A 513 31.93 -6.75 -31.93
C ASN A 513 32.11 -7.93 -31.00
N THR A 514 32.16 -9.12 -31.58
CA THR A 514 32.52 -10.37 -30.91
C THR A 514 33.79 -10.21 -30.05
N GLN A 515 34.67 -9.26 -30.41
CA GLN A 515 35.86 -8.90 -29.63
C GLN A 515 35.51 -8.29 -28.26
N HIS A 516 34.62 -7.29 -28.19
CA HIS A 516 34.25 -6.65 -26.92
C HIS A 516 33.60 -7.65 -25.96
N GLN A 517 32.67 -8.48 -26.45
CA GLN A 517 32.06 -9.55 -25.65
C GLN A 517 33.11 -10.58 -25.17
N SER A 518 34.11 -10.88 -26.00
CA SER A 518 35.23 -11.76 -25.63
C SER A 518 36.14 -11.15 -24.56
N ASP A 519 36.34 -9.84 -24.59
CA ASP A 519 37.17 -9.13 -23.63
C ASP A 519 36.44 -8.97 -22.28
N VAL A 520 35.14 -8.65 -22.29
CA VAL A 520 34.29 -8.69 -21.07
C VAL A 520 34.27 -10.10 -20.48
N ARG A 521 34.12 -11.14 -21.29
CA ARG A 521 34.20 -12.53 -20.82
C ARG A 521 35.54 -12.82 -20.15
N ARG A 522 36.66 -12.43 -20.77
CA ARG A 522 38.01 -12.64 -20.22
C ARG A 522 38.17 -11.92 -18.88
N ARG A 523 37.61 -10.72 -18.78
CA ARG A 523 37.57 -9.93 -17.55
C ARG A 523 36.81 -10.67 -16.44
N LEU A 524 35.61 -11.17 -16.73
CA LEU A 524 34.83 -11.99 -15.78
C LEU A 524 35.57 -13.26 -15.36
N ASP A 525 36.17 -13.99 -16.30
CA ASP A 525 36.96 -15.20 -16.01
C ASP A 525 38.12 -14.90 -15.05
N LYS A 526 38.79 -13.76 -15.23
CA LYS A 526 39.86 -13.33 -14.34
C LYS A 526 39.35 -12.98 -12.93
N LEU A 527 38.24 -12.26 -12.83
CA LEU A 527 37.63 -11.91 -11.54
C LEU A 527 37.11 -13.13 -10.78
N ILE A 528 36.60 -14.15 -11.49
CA ILE A 528 36.22 -15.44 -10.91
C ILE A 528 37.46 -16.14 -10.33
N GLU A 529 38.59 -16.15 -11.05
CA GLU A 529 39.85 -16.72 -10.55
C GLU A 529 40.35 -15.98 -9.31
N ASP A 530 40.36 -14.65 -9.34
CA ASP A 530 40.79 -13.82 -8.21
C ASP A 530 39.88 -14.02 -6.99
N SER A 531 38.56 -14.09 -7.20
CA SER A 531 37.59 -14.36 -6.13
C SER A 531 37.79 -15.76 -5.52
N ARG A 532 38.05 -16.79 -6.33
CA ARG A 532 38.43 -18.13 -5.83
C ARG A 532 39.72 -18.10 -5.02
N ARG A 533 40.67 -17.26 -5.44
CA ARG A 533 41.92 -17.08 -4.68
C ARG A 533 41.68 -16.39 -3.34
N ILE A 534 40.76 -15.41 -3.27
CA ILE A 534 40.32 -14.81 -2.00
C ILE A 534 39.72 -15.87 -1.08
N VAL A 535 38.80 -16.71 -1.57
CA VAL A 535 38.19 -17.81 -0.79
C VAL A 535 39.27 -18.71 -0.18
N TYR A 536 40.21 -19.19 -1.00
CA TYR A 536 41.32 -20.01 -0.54
C TYR A 536 42.18 -19.32 0.53
N LEU A 537 42.57 -18.05 0.32
CA LEU A 537 43.38 -17.31 1.28
C LEU A 537 42.63 -17.02 2.59
N SER A 538 41.32 -16.80 2.52
CA SER A 538 40.47 -16.62 3.69
C SER A 538 40.35 -17.91 4.52
N GLU A 539 40.17 -19.07 3.90
CA GLU A 539 40.18 -20.37 4.60
C GLU A 539 41.51 -20.61 5.32
N GLN A 540 42.63 -20.36 4.64
CA GLN A 540 43.96 -20.47 5.24
C GLN A 540 44.18 -19.46 6.37
N SER A 541 43.60 -18.26 6.26
CA SER A 541 43.66 -17.24 7.32
C SER A 541 42.85 -17.64 8.55
N ILE A 542 41.67 -18.25 8.37
CA ILE A 542 40.83 -18.76 9.46
C ILE A 542 41.59 -19.84 10.25
N GLU A 543 42.19 -20.82 9.57
CA GLU A 543 42.99 -21.88 10.23
C GLU A 543 44.14 -21.30 11.06
N LEU A 544 44.83 -20.29 10.54
CA LEU A 544 45.90 -19.59 11.26
C LEU A 544 45.36 -18.82 12.48
N LEU A 545 44.25 -18.12 12.34
CA LEU A 545 43.62 -17.35 13.43
C LEU A 545 43.10 -18.28 14.55
N GLU A 546 42.47 -19.41 14.21
CA GLU A 546 42.06 -20.43 15.20
C GLU A 546 43.26 -21.04 15.93
N THR A 547 44.38 -21.21 15.22
CA THR A 547 45.65 -21.66 15.81
C THR A 547 46.22 -20.60 16.75
N MET A 548 46.09 -19.30 16.43
CA MET A 548 46.49 -18.21 17.32
C MET A 548 45.72 -18.23 18.65
N ILE A 549 44.43 -18.56 18.66
CA ILE A 549 43.64 -18.71 19.90
C ILE A 549 44.22 -19.81 20.81
N LYS A 550 44.72 -20.92 20.23
CA LYS A 550 45.27 -22.07 20.98
C LYS A 550 46.68 -21.82 21.55
N HIS A 551 47.40 -20.82 21.06
CA HIS A 551 48.80 -20.53 21.42
C HIS A 551 49.01 -19.12 21.98
N GLN A 552 48.01 -18.55 22.67
CA GLN A 552 48.05 -17.17 23.18
C GLN A 552 49.22 -16.87 24.15
N ASP A 553 49.79 -17.90 24.80
CA ASP A 553 50.89 -17.75 25.75
C ASP A 553 52.29 -17.80 25.11
N ASP A 554 52.42 -18.14 23.81
CA ASP A 554 53.71 -18.23 23.10
C ASP A 554 53.91 -17.04 22.14
N GLN A 555 54.55 -15.98 22.65
CA GLN A 555 54.80 -14.77 21.88
C GLN A 555 55.66 -14.98 20.61
N LYS A 556 56.56 -15.96 20.61
CA LYS A 556 57.44 -16.22 19.46
C LYS A 556 56.64 -16.88 18.34
N GLN A 557 55.81 -17.86 18.68
CA GLN A 557 54.91 -18.51 17.74
C GLN A 557 53.83 -17.54 17.23
N MET A 558 53.31 -16.68 18.10
CA MET A 558 52.31 -15.65 17.75
C MET A 558 52.84 -14.67 16.70
N GLY A 559 54.08 -14.19 16.84
CA GLY A 559 54.69 -13.28 15.85
C GLY A 559 54.84 -13.90 14.45
N VAL A 560 55.13 -15.21 14.39
CA VAL A 560 55.21 -15.95 13.11
C VAL A 560 53.82 -16.09 12.47
N LEU A 561 52.79 -16.39 13.27
CA LEU A 561 51.42 -16.55 12.78
C LEU A 561 50.84 -15.21 12.28
N ILE A 562 51.06 -14.11 13.02
CA ILE A 562 50.64 -12.76 12.61
C ILE A 562 51.26 -12.38 11.26
N GLY A 563 52.56 -12.62 11.08
CA GLY A 563 53.24 -12.32 9.82
C GLY A 563 52.65 -13.08 8.62
N LYS A 564 52.22 -14.33 8.82
CA LYS A 564 51.54 -15.13 7.78
C LYS A 564 50.15 -14.59 7.45
N VAL A 565 49.35 -14.26 8.48
CA VAL A 565 48.01 -13.67 8.30
C VAL A 565 48.11 -12.32 7.57
N GLN A 566 49.07 -11.47 7.95
CA GLN A 566 49.32 -10.19 7.25
C GLN A 566 49.69 -10.41 5.78
N LEU A 567 50.54 -11.39 5.49
CA LEU A 567 50.91 -11.72 4.11
C LEU A 567 49.72 -12.21 3.27
N PHE A 568 48.80 -12.99 3.84
CA PHE A 568 47.56 -13.38 3.16
C PHE A 568 46.62 -12.20 2.95
N ARG A 569 46.42 -11.35 3.96
CA ARG A 569 45.64 -10.12 3.85
C ARG A 569 46.18 -9.21 2.75
N ASP A 570 47.49 -9.00 2.70
CA ASP A 570 48.12 -8.14 1.70
C ASP A 570 48.01 -8.74 0.28
N GLN A 571 47.90 -10.06 0.13
CA GLN A 571 47.56 -10.70 -1.14
C GLN A 571 46.09 -10.49 -1.52
N VAL A 572 45.16 -10.59 -0.56
CA VAL A 572 43.74 -10.30 -0.78
C VAL A 572 43.53 -8.86 -1.24
N PHE A 573 44.17 -7.88 -0.59
CA PHE A 573 44.06 -6.48 -0.96
C PHE A 573 44.70 -6.13 -2.31
N LYS A 574 45.64 -6.94 -2.81
CA LYS A 574 46.15 -6.79 -4.19
C LYS A 574 45.11 -7.18 -5.24
N MET A 575 44.14 -8.03 -4.89
CA MET A 575 42.99 -8.39 -5.73
C MET A 575 41.85 -7.39 -5.51
N ASP A 576 42.15 -6.08 -5.57
CA ASP A 576 41.30 -4.96 -5.13
C ASP A 576 39.88 -5.04 -5.69
N VAL A 577 39.71 -5.30 -7.00
CA VAL A 577 38.38 -5.37 -7.62
C VAL A 577 37.55 -6.53 -7.07
N ALA A 578 38.09 -7.75 -7.06
CA ALA A 578 37.39 -8.93 -6.53
C ALA A 578 37.06 -8.77 -5.03
N TYR A 579 37.98 -8.17 -4.27
CA TYR A 579 37.78 -7.87 -2.86
C TYR A 579 36.64 -6.86 -2.63
N ARG A 580 36.59 -5.76 -3.41
CA ARG A 580 35.50 -4.76 -3.33
C ARG A 580 34.14 -5.31 -3.76
N LEU A 581 34.09 -6.22 -4.73
CA LEU A 581 32.86 -6.92 -5.10
C LEU A 581 32.35 -7.76 -3.92
N ALA A 582 33.25 -8.46 -3.22
CA ALA A 582 32.89 -9.20 -2.01
C ALA A 582 32.38 -8.26 -0.88
N GLU A 583 32.98 -7.07 -0.71
CA GLU A 583 32.48 -6.06 0.24
C GLU A 583 31.09 -5.52 -0.15
N THR A 584 30.80 -5.38 -1.44
CA THR A 584 29.49 -4.93 -1.95
C THR A 584 28.38 -5.92 -1.57
N VAL A 585 28.68 -7.22 -1.61
CA VAL A 585 27.77 -8.28 -1.17
C VAL A 585 27.72 -8.39 0.37
N ASN A 586 28.83 -8.07 1.06
CA ASN A 586 28.99 -8.24 2.51
C ASN A 586 28.67 -6.99 3.36
N GLN A 587 27.70 -6.18 2.97
CA GLN A 587 27.40 -4.93 3.71
C GLN A 587 27.03 -5.18 5.19
N VAL A 588 26.28 -6.26 5.47
CA VAL A 588 25.92 -6.66 6.84
C VAL A 588 27.15 -7.07 7.65
N GLY A 589 28.08 -7.81 7.06
CA GLY A 589 29.32 -8.20 7.74
C GLY A 589 30.23 -7.00 8.03
N VAL A 590 30.30 -6.03 7.11
CA VAL A 590 31.02 -4.76 7.33
C VAL A 590 30.41 -3.99 8.52
N LEU A 591 29.09 -3.87 8.58
CA LEU A 591 28.41 -3.21 9.69
C LEU A 591 28.65 -3.92 11.03
N ASN A 592 28.55 -5.25 11.05
CA ASN A 592 28.79 -6.04 12.25
C ASN A 592 30.25 -5.98 12.71
N ARG A 593 31.21 -5.95 11.77
CA ARG A 593 32.62 -5.72 12.08
C ARG A 593 32.81 -4.36 12.75
N MET A 594 32.23 -3.29 12.19
CA MET A 594 32.28 -1.95 12.80
C MET A 594 31.71 -1.95 14.23
N LYS A 595 30.60 -2.67 14.45
CA LYS A 595 30.00 -2.85 15.77
C LYS A 595 30.96 -3.53 16.74
N GLN A 596 31.58 -4.64 16.34
CA GLN A 596 32.52 -5.39 17.18
C GLN A 596 33.82 -4.60 17.46
N ASP A 597 34.39 -3.95 16.45
CA ASP A 597 35.58 -3.11 16.59
C ASP A 597 35.34 -1.98 17.61
N ARG A 598 34.15 -1.38 17.55
CA ARG A 598 33.72 -0.36 18.49
C ARG A 598 33.57 -0.91 19.92
N LEU A 599 32.94 -2.07 20.11
CA LEU A 599 32.82 -2.71 21.43
C LEU A 599 34.20 -3.02 22.03
N ILE A 600 35.16 -3.45 21.22
CA ILE A 600 36.54 -3.71 21.64
C ILE A 600 37.28 -2.41 21.99
N ASP A 601 37.04 -1.31 21.25
CA ASP A 601 37.66 0.00 21.52
C ASP A 601 37.17 0.64 22.83
N ILE A 602 35.88 0.49 23.12
CA ILE A 602 35.23 1.06 24.31
C ILE A 602 35.56 0.27 25.59
N ASN A 603 35.82 -1.04 25.48
CA ASN A 603 36.17 -1.88 26.63
C ASN A 603 37.62 -1.65 27.11
N LYS A 604 37.80 -0.59 27.92
CA LYS A 604 39.12 -0.17 28.47
C LYS A 604 39.63 -1.02 29.62
N ASP A 605 38.77 -1.85 30.22
CA ASP A 605 39.10 -2.68 31.40
C ASP A 605 39.57 -4.10 31.04
N ALA A 606 39.46 -4.51 29.77
CA ALA A 606 39.95 -5.79 29.29
C ALA A 606 41.47 -5.89 29.38
N SER A 607 41.99 -7.03 29.86
CA SER A 607 43.43 -7.29 29.85
C SER A 607 43.99 -7.32 28.42
N ALA A 608 45.28 -7.06 28.23
CA ALA A 608 45.89 -7.07 26.89
C ALA A 608 45.69 -8.40 26.14
N ILE A 609 45.69 -9.53 26.88
CA ILE A 609 45.46 -10.88 26.35
C ILE A 609 43.99 -11.07 25.96
N GLU A 610 43.05 -10.61 26.78
CA GLU A 610 41.61 -10.69 26.52
C GLU A 610 41.21 -9.82 25.32
N ARG A 611 41.77 -8.61 25.21
CA ARG A 611 41.58 -7.75 24.04
C ARG A 611 42.13 -8.39 22.76
N GLN A 612 43.29 -9.04 22.84
CA GLN A 612 43.87 -9.78 21.72
C GLN A 612 42.99 -10.98 21.32
N LYS A 613 42.41 -11.69 22.29
CA LYS A 613 41.49 -12.80 22.03
C LYS A 613 40.23 -12.32 21.29
N LEU A 614 39.56 -11.28 21.80
CA LEU A 614 38.38 -10.70 21.18
C LEU A 614 38.67 -10.20 19.75
N GLN A 615 39.85 -9.62 19.53
CA GLN A 615 40.31 -9.20 18.20
C GLN A 615 40.44 -10.39 17.23
N ILE A 616 41.04 -11.49 17.68
CA ILE A 616 41.20 -12.70 16.85
C ILE A 616 39.84 -13.34 16.55
N GLU A 617 38.95 -13.45 17.53
CA GLU A 617 37.59 -13.99 17.34
C GLU A 617 36.78 -13.14 16.34
N ARG A 618 36.83 -11.81 16.46
CA ARG A 618 36.26 -10.87 15.50
C ARG A 618 36.88 -11.01 14.09
N ASP A 619 38.20 -11.20 13.99
CA ASP A 619 38.87 -11.39 12.71
C ASP A 619 38.45 -12.70 12.03
N ILE A 620 38.25 -13.78 12.80
CA ILE A 620 37.75 -15.05 12.26
C ILE A 620 36.38 -14.85 11.61
N VAL A 621 35.43 -14.25 12.34
CA VAL A 621 34.06 -14.00 11.83
C VAL A 621 34.10 -13.11 10.60
N ASN A 622 34.90 -12.04 10.61
CA ASN A 622 35.02 -11.15 9.47
C ASN A 622 35.62 -11.84 8.23
N VAL A 623 36.66 -12.67 8.41
CA VAL A 623 37.26 -13.43 7.30
C VAL A 623 36.30 -14.51 6.76
N GLN A 624 35.50 -15.14 7.63
CA GLN A 624 34.42 -16.04 7.22
C GLN A 624 33.39 -15.34 6.33
N TRP A 625 32.93 -14.15 6.72
CA TRP A 625 32.01 -13.36 5.88
C TRP A 625 32.63 -12.94 4.54
N ILE A 626 33.91 -12.55 4.51
CA ILE A 626 34.60 -12.24 3.25
C ILE A 626 34.67 -13.49 2.35
N ARG A 627 34.98 -14.67 2.92
CA ARG A 627 34.98 -15.93 2.18
C ARG A 627 33.60 -16.22 1.58
N ASP A 628 32.55 -16.13 2.39
CA ASP A 628 31.19 -16.47 1.97
C ASP A 628 30.67 -15.48 0.92
N ALA A 629 30.96 -14.19 1.09
CA ALA A 629 30.65 -13.17 0.09
C ALA A 629 31.44 -13.35 -1.21
N ALA A 630 32.72 -13.73 -1.15
CA ALA A 630 33.50 -14.05 -2.33
C ALA A 630 32.96 -15.28 -3.08
N ASN A 631 32.45 -16.29 -2.37
CA ASN A 631 31.72 -17.41 -2.98
C ASN A 631 30.45 -16.95 -3.70
N ALA A 632 29.62 -16.12 -3.06
CA ALA A 632 28.44 -15.56 -3.70
C ALA A 632 28.78 -14.72 -4.94
N VAL A 633 29.86 -13.93 -4.90
CA VAL A 633 30.37 -13.19 -6.07
C VAL A 633 30.78 -14.16 -7.19
N ILE A 634 31.46 -15.26 -6.89
CA ILE A 634 31.83 -16.28 -7.89
C ILE A 634 30.58 -16.81 -8.59
N ASP A 635 29.57 -17.22 -7.83
CA ASP A 635 28.35 -17.82 -8.37
C ASP A 635 27.64 -16.83 -9.31
N GLN A 636 27.51 -15.57 -8.87
CA GLN A 636 26.88 -14.51 -9.65
C GLN A 636 27.69 -14.15 -10.91
N LEU A 637 29.02 -14.03 -10.82
CA LEU A 637 29.86 -13.76 -11.99
C LEU A 637 29.83 -14.92 -13.01
N VAL A 638 29.77 -16.16 -12.55
CA VAL A 638 29.63 -17.34 -13.44
C VAL A 638 28.30 -17.28 -14.18
N GLN A 639 27.19 -17.07 -13.47
CA GLN A 639 25.88 -16.95 -14.10
C GLN A 639 25.81 -15.75 -15.06
N GLY A 640 26.27 -14.57 -14.63
CA GLY A 640 26.31 -13.37 -15.47
C GLY A 640 27.13 -13.57 -16.74
N ARG A 641 28.24 -14.33 -16.67
CA ARG A 641 29.02 -14.73 -17.85
C ARG A 641 28.22 -15.63 -18.79
N GLU A 642 27.51 -16.63 -18.30
CA GLU A 642 26.71 -17.53 -19.16
C GLU A 642 25.51 -16.80 -19.78
N VAL A 643 24.87 -15.87 -19.05
CA VAL A 643 23.83 -14.95 -19.55
C VAL A 643 24.39 -14.04 -20.66
N LEU A 644 25.55 -13.41 -20.42
CA LEU A 644 26.23 -12.57 -21.42
C LEU A 644 26.51 -13.34 -22.72
N LEU A 645 26.80 -14.65 -22.61
CA LEU A 645 27.05 -15.55 -23.74
C LEU A 645 25.77 -16.13 -24.37
N GLY A 646 24.59 -15.80 -23.85
CA GLY A 646 23.30 -16.29 -24.34
C GLY A 646 23.06 -17.78 -24.09
N LYS A 647 23.73 -18.37 -23.09
CA LYS A 647 23.61 -19.79 -22.76
C LYS A 647 22.62 -20.08 -21.62
N GLU A 648 22.36 -19.09 -20.78
CA GLU A 648 21.41 -19.18 -19.67
C GLU A 648 20.46 -17.97 -19.69
N ALA A 649 19.27 -18.15 -19.11
CA ALA A 649 18.30 -17.07 -18.93
C ALA A 649 18.65 -16.22 -17.71
N LYS A 650 18.22 -14.95 -17.71
CA LYS A 650 18.45 -14.05 -16.57
C LYS A 650 17.69 -14.53 -15.34
N GLN A 651 18.35 -14.49 -14.19
CA GLN A 651 17.68 -14.68 -12.92
C GLN A 651 16.97 -13.38 -12.50
N THR A 652 15.63 -13.38 -12.52
CA THR A 652 14.80 -12.21 -12.20
C THR A 652 14.16 -12.27 -10.82
N ASN A 653 14.10 -13.47 -10.22
CA ASN A 653 13.34 -13.74 -9.00
C ASN A 653 14.19 -14.23 -7.84
N ASP A 654 13.77 -13.85 -6.63
CA ASP A 654 14.38 -14.26 -5.36
C ASP A 654 13.85 -15.60 -4.83
N LEU A 655 13.23 -16.43 -5.70
CA LEU A 655 12.33 -17.53 -5.32
C LEU A 655 12.95 -18.69 -4.50
N ASP A 656 14.21 -18.61 -4.09
CA ASP A 656 14.88 -19.66 -3.32
C ASP A 656 15.41 -19.26 -1.93
N GLU A 657 15.67 -17.97 -1.62
CA GLU A 657 16.28 -17.62 -0.31
C GLU A 657 15.25 -17.52 0.84
N THR A 658 14.03 -17.02 0.58
CA THR A 658 12.97 -16.94 1.62
C THR A 658 12.40 -18.31 2.03
N LYS A 659 12.69 -19.38 1.26
CA LYS A 659 12.33 -20.76 1.63
C LYS A 659 13.36 -21.42 2.54
N ASP A 660 14.59 -20.94 2.57
CA ASP A 660 15.67 -21.52 3.38
C ASP A 660 15.99 -20.69 4.64
N GLU A 661 15.77 -19.36 4.66
CA GLU A 661 15.89 -18.58 5.89
C GLU A 661 14.76 -18.84 6.89
N ASN A 662 13.55 -19.14 6.42
CA ASN A 662 12.45 -19.62 7.29
C ASN A 662 12.65 -21.05 7.79
N LYS A 663 13.52 -21.86 7.16
CA LYS A 663 13.90 -23.19 7.69
C LYS A 663 14.97 -23.11 8.78
N ALA A 664 15.74 -22.02 8.86
CA ALA A 664 16.85 -21.89 9.78
C ALA A 664 16.46 -21.37 11.18
N ILE A 665 15.18 -21.00 11.39
CA ILE A 665 14.66 -20.56 12.70
C ILE A 665 13.65 -21.56 13.31
N GLU A 666 13.24 -22.61 12.58
CA GLU A 666 12.42 -23.69 13.13
C GLU A 666 13.27 -24.89 13.58
N VAL A 667 14.07 -24.71 14.63
CA VAL A 667 14.44 -25.84 15.51
C VAL A 667 14.42 -25.36 16.95
N GLN A 668 13.22 -25.12 17.49
CA GLN A 668 12.98 -25.15 18.92
C GLN A 668 11.52 -25.47 19.22
N GLY A 669 11.27 -26.74 19.58
CA GLY A 669 10.03 -27.18 20.23
C GLY A 669 9.11 -28.03 19.37
N ASP A 670 9.47 -29.29 19.10
CA ASP A 670 8.51 -30.32 18.69
C ASP A 670 7.53 -30.62 19.84
N GLU A 671 6.52 -29.77 20.02
CA GLU A 671 5.22 -30.26 20.49
C GLU A 671 4.46 -30.74 19.25
N ILE A 672 4.32 -32.06 19.10
CA ILE A 672 3.50 -32.68 18.04
C ILE A 672 2.07 -32.16 18.20
N ARG A 673 1.72 -31.12 17.45
CA ARG A 673 0.39 -30.53 17.46
C ARG A 673 -0.58 -31.50 16.81
N ARG A 674 -1.65 -31.87 17.53
CA ARG A 674 -2.74 -32.68 16.98
C ARG A 674 -3.35 -31.94 15.78
N ARG A 675 -3.49 -32.64 14.63
CA ARG A 675 -4.20 -32.12 13.44
C ARG A 675 -5.62 -31.70 13.84
N ASP A 676 -6.01 -30.47 13.52
CA ASP A 676 -7.38 -29.99 13.75
C ASP A 676 -8.38 -30.80 12.94
N ILE A 677 -9.49 -31.17 13.58
CA ILE A 677 -10.64 -31.80 12.92
C ILE A 677 -11.44 -30.73 12.20
N VAL A 678 -11.47 -30.80 10.86
CA VAL A 678 -12.15 -29.83 10.00
C VAL A 678 -13.32 -30.50 9.29
N HIS A 679 -14.53 -30.04 9.61
CA HIS A 679 -15.74 -30.50 8.92
C HIS A 679 -16.20 -29.45 7.90
N ALA A 680 -16.72 -29.89 6.76
CA ALA A 680 -17.62 -29.02 6.00
C ALA A 680 -18.95 -28.94 6.74
N VAL A 681 -19.35 -27.74 7.14
CA VAL A 681 -20.63 -27.51 7.79
C VAL A 681 -21.59 -26.93 6.76
N VAL A 682 -22.59 -27.73 6.42
CA VAL A 682 -23.57 -27.44 5.38
C VAL A 682 -24.89 -27.06 6.02
N ILE A 683 -25.43 -25.88 5.74
CA ILE A 683 -26.78 -25.53 6.21
C ILE A 683 -27.82 -25.84 5.12
N ALA A 684 -28.85 -26.59 5.49
CA ALA A 684 -29.84 -27.12 4.57
C ALA A 684 -31.28 -26.97 5.09
N ASP A 685 -31.96 -25.89 4.69
CA ASP A 685 -33.42 -25.78 4.73
C ASP A 685 -34.02 -26.23 3.39
N PRO A 686 -34.90 -27.26 3.33
CA PRO A 686 -35.46 -27.73 2.07
C PRO A 686 -36.21 -26.67 1.25
N ASP A 687 -36.76 -25.65 1.92
CA ASP A 687 -37.73 -24.73 1.35
C ASP A 687 -37.20 -23.29 1.20
N PHE A 688 -36.11 -22.91 1.88
CA PHE A 688 -35.56 -21.55 1.87
C PHE A 688 -34.05 -21.50 1.64
N GLY A 689 -33.59 -20.58 0.79
CA GLY A 689 -32.18 -20.33 0.48
C GLY A 689 -31.46 -19.40 1.45
N GLY A 690 -30.16 -19.20 1.25
CA GLY A 690 -29.33 -18.30 2.07
C GLY A 690 -29.70 -16.81 1.99
N LEU A 691 -30.50 -16.42 0.98
CA LEU A 691 -31.07 -15.08 0.86
C LEU A 691 -32.45 -14.94 1.55
N GLY A 692 -32.91 -15.96 2.28
CA GLY A 692 -34.25 -15.98 2.86
C GLY A 692 -35.38 -16.17 1.83
N THR A 693 -35.04 -16.40 0.56
CA THR A 693 -36.01 -16.58 -0.52
C THR A 693 -36.47 -18.04 -0.64
N PRO A 694 -37.73 -18.30 -1.04
CA PRO A 694 -38.19 -19.67 -1.31
C PRO A 694 -37.36 -20.36 -2.39
N ARG A 695 -37.09 -21.66 -2.20
CA ARG A 695 -36.38 -22.53 -3.16
C ARG A 695 -37.01 -23.93 -3.20
N ASP A 696 -36.64 -24.71 -4.21
CA ASP A 696 -36.95 -26.15 -4.28
C ASP A 696 -35.65 -26.97 -4.36
N LEU A 697 -35.19 -27.48 -3.21
CA LEU A 697 -33.98 -28.30 -3.14
C LEU A 697 -34.13 -29.69 -3.79
N ARG A 698 -35.35 -30.11 -4.16
CA ARG A 698 -35.62 -31.39 -4.85
C ARG A 698 -35.34 -31.30 -6.35
N ALA A 699 -35.26 -30.09 -6.90
CA ALA A 699 -35.02 -29.88 -8.31
C ALA A 699 -33.69 -30.51 -8.75
N THR A 700 -33.75 -31.36 -9.78
CA THR A 700 -32.56 -32.01 -10.35
C THR A 700 -31.74 -31.01 -11.15
N ILE A 701 -30.41 -31.09 -11.10
CA ILE A 701 -29.50 -30.20 -11.82
C ILE A 701 -28.70 -30.98 -12.87
N ALA A 702 -27.96 -32.01 -12.47
CA ALA A 702 -27.12 -32.79 -13.38
C ALA A 702 -27.07 -34.25 -12.92
N ASN A 703 -26.96 -35.19 -13.88
CA ASN A 703 -26.87 -36.63 -13.60
C ASN A 703 -28.00 -37.17 -12.69
N SER A 704 -29.21 -36.64 -12.83
CA SER A 704 -30.36 -36.94 -11.97
C SER A 704 -30.16 -36.60 -10.48
N MET A 705 -29.10 -35.86 -10.14
CA MET A 705 -28.84 -35.37 -8.79
C MET A 705 -29.43 -33.99 -8.57
N ASN A 706 -29.91 -33.74 -7.35
CA ASN A 706 -30.28 -32.40 -6.88
C ASN A 706 -29.06 -31.59 -6.43
N ALA A 707 -29.27 -30.32 -6.06
CA ALA A 707 -28.18 -29.41 -5.66
C ALA A 707 -27.39 -29.93 -4.45
N LEU A 708 -28.09 -30.42 -3.42
CA LEU A 708 -27.47 -30.97 -2.21
C LEU A 708 -26.61 -32.19 -2.53
N GLN A 709 -27.11 -33.11 -3.35
CA GLN A 709 -26.35 -34.29 -3.76
C GLN A 709 -25.07 -33.91 -4.49
N LEU A 710 -25.13 -32.96 -5.43
CA LEU A 710 -23.94 -32.47 -6.14
C LEU A 710 -22.93 -31.79 -5.19
N THR A 711 -23.41 -30.93 -4.29
CA THR A 711 -22.56 -30.30 -3.27
C THR A 711 -21.84 -31.35 -2.42
N LEU A 712 -22.58 -32.35 -1.91
CA LEU A 712 -22.01 -33.43 -1.10
C LEU A 712 -21.01 -34.28 -1.88
N THR A 713 -21.33 -34.67 -3.11
CA THR A 713 -20.43 -35.46 -3.98
C THR A 713 -19.12 -34.71 -4.29
N ARG A 714 -19.16 -33.38 -4.40
CA ARG A 714 -17.96 -32.57 -4.61
C ARG A 714 -17.17 -32.37 -3.32
N LEU A 715 -17.84 -32.12 -2.19
CA LEU A 715 -17.20 -32.07 -0.87
C LEU A 715 -16.54 -33.41 -0.50
N ASP A 716 -17.11 -34.54 -0.92
CA ASP A 716 -16.51 -35.87 -0.72
C ASP A 716 -15.13 -36.01 -1.37
N LYS A 717 -14.83 -35.19 -2.38
CA LYS A 717 -13.54 -35.20 -3.10
C LYS A 717 -12.48 -34.31 -2.46
N ALA A 718 -12.86 -33.39 -1.57
CA ALA A 718 -11.92 -32.58 -0.82
C ALA A 718 -11.19 -33.48 0.20
N SER A 719 -9.93 -33.79 -0.04
CA SER A 719 -9.13 -34.74 0.73
C SER A 719 -8.77 -34.25 2.14
N GLU A 720 -8.84 -32.95 2.37
CA GLU A 720 -8.43 -32.32 3.63
C GLU A 720 -9.56 -32.19 4.66
N LEU A 721 -10.81 -32.43 4.25
CA LEU A 721 -11.96 -32.49 5.15
C LEU A 721 -12.05 -33.85 5.86
N ASP A 722 -12.34 -33.82 7.16
CA ASP A 722 -12.48 -35.04 7.98
C ASP A 722 -13.90 -35.63 7.91
N ALA A 723 -14.93 -34.78 7.81
CA ALA A 723 -16.32 -35.19 7.66
C ALA A 723 -17.22 -34.06 7.12
N ILE A 724 -18.49 -34.37 6.86
CA ILE A 724 -19.52 -33.39 6.50
C ILE A 724 -20.60 -33.37 7.59
N THR A 725 -20.98 -32.19 8.06
CA THR A 725 -22.04 -32.00 9.06
C THR A 725 -23.14 -31.13 8.47
N ILE A 726 -24.36 -31.66 8.36
CA ILE A 726 -25.51 -30.95 7.80
C ILE A 726 -26.39 -30.43 8.93
N LEU A 727 -26.60 -29.12 8.98
CA LEU A 727 -27.51 -28.45 9.91
C LEU A 727 -28.85 -28.24 9.21
N THR A 728 -29.94 -28.71 9.81
CA THR A 728 -31.26 -28.60 9.17
C THR A 728 -32.43 -28.51 10.15
N PRO A 729 -33.47 -27.73 9.84
CA PRO A 729 -34.72 -27.79 10.60
C PRO A 729 -35.47 -29.12 10.40
N ASP A 730 -35.28 -29.81 9.27
CA ASP A 730 -35.94 -31.07 8.95
C ASP A 730 -34.95 -32.18 8.57
N PRO A 731 -34.40 -32.90 9.59
CA PRO A 731 -33.50 -34.02 9.36
C PRO A 731 -34.09 -35.15 8.50
N ASN A 732 -35.42 -35.33 8.47
CA ASN A 732 -36.02 -36.41 7.71
C ASN A 732 -36.08 -36.07 6.22
N ALA A 733 -36.52 -34.85 5.90
CA ALA A 733 -36.50 -34.36 4.52
C ALA A 733 -35.08 -34.34 3.93
N ILE A 734 -34.08 -33.93 4.72
CA ILE A 734 -32.68 -33.96 4.27
C ILE A 734 -32.19 -35.39 4.04
N ARG A 735 -32.51 -36.36 4.92
CA ARG A 735 -32.12 -37.76 4.67
C ARG A 735 -32.72 -38.31 3.38
N GLU A 736 -33.97 -37.96 3.08
CA GLU A 736 -34.62 -38.34 1.83
C GLU A 736 -33.96 -37.69 0.60
N LEU A 737 -33.63 -36.38 0.69
CA LEU A 737 -32.95 -35.63 -0.36
C LEU A 737 -31.52 -36.11 -0.64
N VAL A 738 -30.78 -36.50 0.40
CA VAL A 738 -29.45 -37.10 0.26
C VAL A 738 -29.57 -38.47 -0.44
N GLY A 739 -30.52 -39.30 0.00
CA GLY A 739 -30.76 -40.61 -0.60
C GLY A 739 -29.55 -41.55 -0.47
N SER A 740 -29.36 -42.42 -1.48
CA SER A 740 -28.31 -43.46 -1.49
C SER A 740 -27.08 -43.08 -2.32
N ILE A 741 -26.61 -41.83 -2.24
CA ILE A 741 -25.38 -41.41 -2.92
C ILE A 741 -24.14 -42.05 -2.26
N PRO A 742 -23.19 -42.61 -3.03
CA PRO A 742 -22.00 -43.24 -2.47
C PRO A 742 -20.99 -42.17 -2.03
N LEU A 743 -20.91 -41.91 -0.73
CA LEU A 743 -19.97 -40.96 -0.14
C LEU A 743 -18.95 -41.69 0.74
N SER A 744 -17.69 -41.31 0.62
CA SER A 744 -16.59 -41.90 1.38
C SER A 744 -16.42 -41.26 2.77
N LYS A 745 -16.81 -39.99 2.92
CA LYS A 745 -16.72 -39.25 4.18
C LYS A 745 -17.91 -39.52 5.10
N PRO A 746 -17.72 -39.54 6.43
CA PRO A 746 -18.83 -39.57 7.38
C PRO A 746 -19.74 -38.35 7.23
N ILE A 747 -21.06 -38.57 7.32
CA ILE A 747 -22.07 -37.50 7.36
C ILE A 747 -22.78 -37.52 8.72
N ALA A 748 -22.79 -36.37 9.38
CA ALA A 748 -23.65 -36.09 10.53
C ALA A 748 -24.81 -35.18 10.11
N ILE A 749 -26.03 -35.45 10.58
CA ILE A 749 -27.18 -34.56 10.37
C ILE A 749 -27.67 -34.09 11.74
N ALA A 750 -27.52 -32.80 12.01
CA ALA A 750 -27.91 -32.15 13.25
C ALA A 750 -29.17 -31.32 13.05
N ARG A 751 -30.11 -31.40 14.00
CA ARG A 751 -31.33 -30.60 14.00
C ARG A 751 -31.03 -29.19 14.52
N VAL A 752 -31.57 -28.17 13.86
CA VAL A 752 -31.54 -26.78 14.33
C VAL A 752 -32.95 -26.19 14.46
N ASP A 753 -33.07 -25.07 15.17
CA ASP A 753 -34.31 -24.32 15.27
C ASP A 753 -34.61 -23.58 13.95
N SER A 754 -35.75 -23.89 13.33
CA SER A 754 -36.18 -23.29 12.07
C SER A 754 -36.49 -21.80 12.20
N ALA A 755 -37.06 -21.36 13.32
CA ALA A 755 -37.52 -19.97 13.47
C ALA A 755 -36.32 -19.03 13.52
N ARG A 756 -35.38 -19.30 14.42
CA ARG A 756 -34.12 -18.56 14.55
C ARG A 756 -33.34 -18.52 13.24
N PHE A 757 -33.27 -19.64 12.54
CA PHE A 757 -32.51 -19.73 11.30
C PHE A 757 -33.14 -18.89 10.18
N ARG A 758 -34.45 -19.00 9.98
CA ARG A 758 -35.17 -18.27 8.92
C ARG A 758 -35.20 -16.76 9.18
N GLU A 759 -35.42 -16.34 10.41
CA GLU A 759 -35.38 -14.91 10.80
C GLU A 759 -34.01 -14.28 10.48
N ARG A 760 -32.92 -15.00 10.80
CA ARG A 760 -31.57 -14.55 10.43
C ARG A 760 -31.37 -14.52 8.92
N ALA A 761 -31.80 -15.57 8.20
CA ALA A 761 -31.67 -15.64 6.75
C ALA A 761 -32.45 -14.52 6.03
N GLU A 762 -33.61 -14.12 6.53
CA GLU A 762 -34.39 -12.98 6.00
C GLU A 762 -33.64 -11.65 6.21
N ARG A 763 -33.10 -11.42 7.41
CA ARG A 763 -32.34 -10.19 7.71
C ARG A 763 -31.02 -10.10 6.93
N ILE A 764 -30.26 -11.19 6.85
CA ILE A 764 -29.01 -11.26 6.08
C ILE A 764 -29.32 -11.18 4.57
N GLY A 765 -30.37 -11.88 4.15
CA GLY A 765 -30.84 -11.93 2.78
C GLY A 765 -31.20 -10.55 2.24
N SER A 766 -32.00 -9.77 2.95
CA SER A 766 -32.37 -8.41 2.52
C SER A 766 -31.16 -7.50 2.28
N ALA A 767 -30.11 -7.58 3.10
CA ALA A 767 -28.85 -6.87 2.87
C ALA A 767 -28.07 -7.41 1.66
N ARG A 768 -28.11 -8.74 1.44
CA ARG A 768 -27.29 -9.45 0.45
C ARG A 768 -27.90 -9.54 -0.94
N VAL A 769 -29.23 -9.44 -1.11
CA VAL A 769 -29.91 -9.62 -2.41
C VAL A 769 -29.32 -8.72 -3.50
N GLN A 770 -29.12 -7.43 -3.19
CA GLN A 770 -28.56 -6.45 -4.13
C GLN A 770 -27.06 -6.65 -4.41
N SER A 771 -26.33 -7.30 -3.50
CA SER A 771 -24.91 -7.62 -3.62
C SER A 771 -24.66 -9.12 -3.80
N SER A 772 -25.64 -9.87 -4.30
CA SER A 772 -25.64 -11.34 -4.21
C SER A 772 -24.53 -12.02 -5.03
N GLU A 773 -24.04 -11.33 -6.07
CA GLU A 773 -22.87 -11.72 -6.88
C GLU A 773 -21.52 -11.40 -6.21
N CYS A 774 -21.51 -10.55 -5.20
CA CYS A 774 -20.29 -10.15 -4.52
C CYS A 774 -19.95 -11.14 -3.42
N TRP A 775 -18.67 -11.54 -3.31
CA TRP A 775 -18.23 -12.47 -2.28
C TRP A 775 -18.21 -11.80 -0.88
N ARG A 776 -17.92 -10.49 -0.78
CA ARG A 776 -18.01 -9.66 0.44
C ARG A 776 -18.45 -8.23 0.15
N GLY A 777 -18.53 -7.40 1.20
CA GLY A 777 -18.73 -5.96 1.09
C GLY A 777 -20.19 -5.51 1.04
N SER A 778 -21.12 -6.33 1.52
CA SER A 778 -22.53 -5.97 1.64
C SER A 778 -22.76 -5.01 2.82
N ILE A 779 -23.98 -4.46 2.93
CA ILE A 779 -24.48 -3.78 4.13
C ILE A 779 -24.18 -4.65 5.37
N GLY A 780 -23.71 -4.04 6.47
CA GLY A 780 -23.31 -4.78 7.68
C GLY A 780 -21.97 -5.51 7.55
N MET A 781 -21.16 -5.17 6.54
CA MET A 781 -19.95 -5.90 6.14
C MET A 781 -20.18 -7.34 5.72
N LEU A 782 -21.42 -7.74 5.43
CA LEU A 782 -21.77 -9.12 5.20
C LEU A 782 -21.09 -9.70 3.95
N CYS A 783 -20.76 -10.98 4.03
CA CYS A 783 -20.20 -11.75 2.93
C CYS A 783 -21.07 -12.96 2.58
N VAL A 784 -20.73 -13.69 1.53
CA VAL A 784 -21.49 -14.88 1.10
C VAL A 784 -21.52 -15.96 2.20
N TYR A 785 -20.50 -16.02 3.06
CA TYR A 785 -20.43 -16.98 4.14
C TYR A 785 -21.41 -16.66 5.27
N ASP A 786 -21.78 -15.39 5.47
CA ASP A 786 -22.80 -14.99 6.45
C ASP A 786 -24.19 -15.53 6.09
N GLU A 787 -24.45 -15.79 4.80
CA GLU A 787 -25.69 -16.43 4.32
C GLU A 787 -25.84 -17.87 4.84
N GLN A 788 -24.74 -18.49 5.30
CA GLN A 788 -24.66 -19.91 5.68
C GLN A 788 -24.18 -20.11 7.13
N VAL A 789 -24.27 -19.08 8.00
CA VAL A 789 -23.81 -19.18 9.39
C VAL A 789 -24.73 -18.44 10.36
N ASP A 790 -25.16 -19.13 11.41
CA ASP A 790 -25.53 -18.54 12.70
C ASP A 790 -24.43 -18.89 13.72
N PRO A 791 -23.68 -17.91 14.27
CA PRO A 791 -22.55 -18.20 15.14
C PRO A 791 -22.91 -19.02 16.39
N GLY A 792 -24.09 -18.79 16.99
CA GLY A 792 -24.49 -19.50 18.20
C GLY A 792 -24.86 -20.96 17.94
N LEU A 793 -25.63 -21.23 16.87
CA LEU A 793 -25.95 -22.59 16.44
C LEU A 793 -24.69 -23.33 15.97
N MET A 794 -23.82 -22.64 15.24
CA MET A 794 -22.54 -23.19 14.79
C MET A 794 -21.64 -23.56 15.98
N ALA A 795 -21.49 -22.68 16.97
CA ALA A 795 -20.72 -22.95 18.18
C ALA A 795 -21.24 -24.17 18.94
N GLN A 796 -22.56 -24.31 19.07
CA GLN A 796 -23.18 -25.45 19.72
C GLN A 796 -22.82 -26.75 18.99
N VAL A 797 -23.02 -26.80 17.67
CA VAL A 797 -22.75 -28.00 16.88
C VAL A 797 -21.26 -28.35 16.86
N MET A 798 -20.39 -27.36 16.72
CA MET A 798 -18.95 -27.59 16.76
C MET A 798 -18.51 -28.22 18.08
N ASN A 799 -19.12 -27.80 19.21
CA ASN A 799 -18.84 -28.39 20.51
C ASN A 799 -19.42 -29.81 20.66
N GLU A 800 -20.67 -30.04 20.28
CA GLU A 800 -21.33 -31.35 20.36
C GLU A 800 -20.61 -32.41 19.52
N HIS A 801 -20.07 -32.02 18.37
CA HIS A 801 -19.39 -32.92 17.43
C HIS A 801 -17.86 -32.88 17.50
N SER A 802 -17.28 -32.14 18.45
CA SER A 802 -15.83 -31.99 18.62
C SER A 802 -15.10 -31.53 17.33
N ILE A 803 -15.69 -30.53 16.66
CA ILE A 803 -15.16 -29.91 15.44
C ILE A 803 -14.23 -28.76 15.84
N ASP A 804 -12.99 -28.78 15.38
CA ASP A 804 -12.00 -27.74 15.69
C ASP A 804 -12.13 -26.53 14.75
N ALA A 805 -12.51 -26.76 13.49
CA ALA A 805 -12.81 -25.72 12.51
C ALA A 805 -13.91 -26.14 11.53
N CYS A 806 -14.67 -25.17 11.04
CA CYS A 806 -15.73 -25.42 10.05
C CYS A 806 -15.37 -24.77 8.70
N ALA A 807 -15.45 -25.55 7.62
CA ALA A 807 -15.53 -25.02 6.26
C ALA A 807 -17.00 -24.69 5.96
N ILE A 808 -17.32 -23.40 5.82
CA ILE A 808 -18.68 -22.91 5.65
C ILE A 808 -19.14 -23.14 4.22
N VAL A 809 -20.24 -23.87 4.03
CA VAL A 809 -20.77 -24.24 2.71
C VAL A 809 -22.30 -24.21 2.71
N GLY A 810 -22.91 -23.68 1.64
CA GLY A 810 -24.36 -23.79 1.43
C GLY A 810 -24.76 -25.11 0.77
N CYS A 811 -25.94 -25.63 1.10
CA CYS A 811 -26.42 -26.91 0.54
C CYS A 811 -26.73 -26.87 -0.97
N ASP A 812 -26.72 -25.70 -1.58
CA ASP A 812 -27.00 -25.43 -2.99
C ASP A 812 -25.77 -24.89 -3.74
N TRP A 813 -24.58 -25.02 -3.14
CA TRP A 813 -23.29 -24.68 -3.77
C TRP A 813 -22.84 -25.87 -4.63
N SER A 814 -23.66 -26.27 -5.59
CA SER A 814 -23.46 -27.51 -6.35
C SER A 814 -22.19 -27.49 -7.19
N MET A 815 -21.64 -26.30 -7.49
CA MET A 815 -20.42 -26.10 -8.26
C MET A 815 -19.16 -25.87 -7.41
N ILE A 816 -19.23 -26.04 -6.08
CA ILE A 816 -18.10 -25.81 -5.15
C ILE A 816 -16.84 -26.54 -5.60
N ASP A 817 -15.69 -25.87 -5.61
CA ASP A 817 -14.42 -26.45 -6.04
C ASP A 817 -13.73 -27.18 -4.88
N SER A 818 -13.65 -28.52 -4.97
CA SER A 818 -13.03 -29.36 -3.94
C SER A 818 -11.54 -29.08 -3.75
N GLU A 819 -10.82 -28.70 -4.81
CA GLU A 819 -9.40 -28.35 -4.71
C GLU A 819 -9.22 -27.02 -3.98
N LEU A 820 -10.10 -26.05 -4.25
CA LEU A 820 -10.09 -24.77 -3.54
C LEU A 820 -10.45 -24.96 -2.06
N VAL A 821 -11.38 -25.87 -1.74
CA VAL A 821 -11.67 -26.27 -0.36
C VAL A 821 -10.42 -26.84 0.32
N ASP A 822 -9.73 -27.80 -0.30
CA ASP A 822 -8.51 -28.40 0.24
C ASP A 822 -7.41 -27.34 0.50
N ARG A 823 -7.17 -26.45 -0.47
CA ARG A 823 -6.20 -25.36 -0.34
C ARG A 823 -6.56 -24.41 0.81
N THR A 824 -7.85 -24.14 1.03
CA THR A 824 -8.33 -23.29 2.12
C THR A 824 -8.15 -23.97 3.48
N VAL A 825 -8.44 -25.26 3.60
CA VAL A 825 -8.23 -26.05 4.83
C VAL A 825 -6.74 -26.17 5.16
N LEU A 826 -5.89 -26.45 4.18
CA LEU A 826 -4.44 -26.49 4.37
C LEU A 826 -3.91 -25.13 4.82
N ARG A 827 -4.42 -24.04 4.23
CA ARG A 827 -4.02 -22.70 4.64
C ARG A 827 -4.40 -22.39 6.08
N TYR A 828 -5.58 -22.82 6.53
CA TYR A 828 -5.97 -22.70 7.94
C TYR A 828 -5.05 -23.50 8.87
N ARG A 829 -4.73 -24.75 8.52
CA ARG A 829 -3.90 -25.64 9.34
C ARG A 829 -2.47 -25.14 9.51
N ASN A 830 -1.94 -24.44 8.52
CA ASN A 830 -0.58 -23.89 8.53
C ASN A 830 -0.44 -22.55 9.26
N GLN A 831 -1.52 -22.02 9.86
CA GLN A 831 -1.46 -20.78 10.65
C GLN A 831 -1.15 -21.05 12.13
N GLU A 832 -0.57 -20.05 12.80
CA GLU A 832 -0.38 -20.04 14.25
C GLU A 832 -1.73 -20.03 15.01
N ALA A 833 -1.74 -20.42 16.29
CA ALA A 833 -2.94 -20.89 16.98
C ALA A 833 -4.08 -19.88 17.19
N ASP A 834 -3.81 -18.57 17.15
CA ASP A 834 -4.77 -17.58 17.62
C ASP A 834 -5.73 -17.11 16.51
N GLN A 835 -7.04 -17.17 16.78
CA GLN A 835 -8.15 -16.71 15.92
C GLN A 835 -8.02 -17.02 14.41
N ARG A 836 -7.68 -18.27 14.08
CA ARG A 836 -7.41 -18.71 12.69
C ARG A 836 -8.62 -18.62 11.77
N ILE A 837 -8.40 -18.06 10.59
CA ILE A 837 -9.34 -18.07 9.46
C ILE A 837 -8.59 -18.32 8.15
N ALA A 838 -9.23 -18.96 7.19
CA ALA A 838 -8.75 -19.00 5.81
C ALA A 838 -9.91 -18.86 4.84
N PHE A 839 -9.72 -18.13 3.75
CA PHE A 839 -10.78 -17.89 2.76
C PHE A 839 -10.21 -17.72 1.35
N SER A 840 -11.09 -17.58 0.37
CA SER A 840 -10.75 -17.20 -1.01
C SER A 840 -11.67 -16.09 -1.49
N GLN A 841 -11.26 -15.36 -2.52
CA GLN A 841 -12.08 -14.31 -3.15
C GLN A 841 -12.98 -14.85 -4.28
N ALA A 842 -13.24 -16.16 -4.29
CA ALA A 842 -13.97 -16.80 -5.37
C ALA A 842 -15.42 -16.32 -5.41
N VAL A 843 -16.01 -16.33 -6.61
CA VAL A 843 -17.43 -16.01 -6.78
C VAL A 843 -18.33 -16.85 -5.85
N PRO A 844 -19.48 -16.28 -5.39
CA PRO A 844 -20.43 -16.99 -4.54
C PRO A 844 -20.79 -18.38 -5.04
N GLY A 845 -20.63 -19.39 -4.17
CA GLY A 845 -20.92 -20.80 -4.47
C GLY A 845 -19.73 -21.65 -4.94
N LEU A 846 -18.57 -21.04 -5.21
CA LEU A 846 -17.39 -21.72 -5.73
C LEU A 846 -16.35 -22.09 -4.66
N GLY A 847 -16.09 -21.21 -3.70
CA GLY A 847 -15.10 -21.40 -2.63
C GLY A 847 -15.72 -21.45 -1.22
N THR A 848 -14.90 -21.75 -0.21
CA THR A 848 -15.31 -21.80 1.21
C THR A 848 -14.49 -20.86 2.07
N MET A 849 -14.96 -20.60 3.29
CA MET A 849 -14.18 -20.00 4.37
C MET A 849 -14.09 -20.99 5.52
N VAL A 850 -12.87 -21.22 6.01
CA VAL A 850 -12.58 -22.07 7.17
C VAL A 850 -12.39 -21.19 8.39
N VAL A 851 -13.19 -21.44 9.43
CA VAL A 851 -13.18 -20.64 10.67
C VAL A 851 -12.99 -21.57 11.87
N GLY A 852 -12.06 -21.20 12.75
CA GLY A 852 -11.82 -21.93 13.99
C GLY A 852 -12.96 -21.80 14.99
N ARG A 853 -13.15 -22.83 15.81
CA ARG A 853 -14.20 -22.89 16.85
C ARG A 853 -14.16 -21.70 17.81
N SER A 854 -12.96 -21.30 18.26
CA SER A 854 -12.79 -20.15 19.17
C SER A 854 -13.31 -18.84 18.57
N THR A 855 -13.08 -18.62 17.28
CA THR A 855 -13.60 -17.46 16.55
C THR A 855 -15.13 -17.48 16.47
N ILE A 856 -15.73 -18.63 16.18
CA ILE A 856 -17.19 -18.80 16.16
C ILE A 856 -17.80 -18.58 17.56
N GLU A 857 -17.18 -19.12 18.61
CA GLU A 857 -17.61 -18.91 20.01
C GLU A 857 -17.52 -17.43 20.43
N HIS A 858 -16.47 -16.72 19.99
CA HIS A 858 -16.34 -15.29 20.24
C HIS A 858 -17.44 -14.46 19.56
N LEU A 859 -17.75 -14.77 18.29
CA LEU A 859 -18.88 -14.15 17.58
C LEU A 859 -20.22 -14.46 18.26
N ALA A 860 -20.40 -15.70 18.72
CA ALA A 860 -21.61 -16.11 19.44
C ALA A 860 -21.77 -15.37 20.77
N GLY A 861 -20.70 -15.25 21.55
CA GLY A 861 -20.69 -14.51 22.82
C GLY A 861 -21.06 -13.03 22.63
N SER A 862 -20.54 -12.41 21.57
CA SER A 862 -20.80 -11.01 21.22
C SER A 862 -22.27 -10.70 20.86
N LEU A 863 -23.05 -11.73 20.50
CA LEU A 863 -24.48 -11.63 20.21
C LEU A 863 -25.37 -11.83 21.45
N LEU A 864 -24.85 -12.42 22.52
CA LEU A 864 -25.60 -12.75 23.74
C LEU A 864 -25.64 -11.61 24.77
N ASP A 865 -24.81 -10.58 24.61
CA ASP A 865 -24.84 -9.41 25.48
C ASP A 865 -26.15 -8.63 25.30
N ASN A 866 -26.89 -8.41 26.39
CA ASN A 866 -28.23 -7.77 26.36
C ASN A 866 -28.22 -6.31 25.84
N ASN A 867 -27.05 -5.65 25.81
CA ASN A 867 -26.86 -4.34 25.18
C ASN A 867 -26.48 -4.44 23.68
N ALA A 868 -26.41 -5.65 23.12
CA ALA A 868 -25.75 -5.97 21.84
C ALA A 868 -26.66 -6.72 20.84
N GLN A 869 -28.00 -6.74 21.01
CA GLN A 869 -28.95 -7.38 20.07
C GLN A 869 -28.82 -6.87 18.61
N ARG A 870 -28.12 -5.74 18.39
CA ARG A 870 -27.75 -5.19 17.08
C ARG A 870 -26.24 -4.97 16.93
N ASN A 871 -25.41 -5.87 17.45
CA ASN A 871 -23.97 -5.82 17.17
C ASN A 871 -23.71 -6.17 15.69
N HIS A 872 -23.56 -5.14 14.86
CA HIS A 872 -23.34 -5.28 13.42
C HIS A 872 -21.99 -5.89 13.06
N PHE A 873 -21.05 -5.96 14.01
CA PHE A 873 -19.70 -6.52 13.81
C PHE A 873 -19.59 -7.99 14.23
N ALA A 874 -20.66 -8.59 14.77
CA ALA A 874 -20.69 -10.01 15.12
C ALA A 874 -21.06 -10.88 13.91
N THR A 875 -20.31 -10.73 12.82
CA THR A 875 -20.51 -11.40 11.53
C THR A 875 -19.19 -11.97 11.00
N ILE A 876 -19.26 -12.95 10.10
CA ILE A 876 -18.08 -13.51 9.43
C ILE A 876 -17.42 -12.44 8.56
N GLY A 877 -18.23 -11.65 7.84
CA GLY A 877 -17.74 -10.57 7.01
C GLY A 877 -16.98 -9.48 7.77
N ALA A 878 -17.35 -9.18 9.03
CA ALA A 878 -16.64 -8.21 9.86
C ALA A 878 -15.19 -8.65 10.20
N LEU A 879 -14.91 -9.96 10.28
CA LEU A 879 -13.55 -10.49 10.51
C LEU A 879 -12.57 -10.06 9.41
N ILE A 880 -13.08 -9.92 8.19
CA ILE A 880 -12.32 -9.52 7.00
C ILE A 880 -12.63 -8.09 6.55
N GLY A 881 -13.52 -7.41 7.27
CA GLY A 881 -13.95 -6.04 7.07
C GLY A 881 -13.01 -5.01 7.73
N TYR A 882 -13.44 -3.75 7.71
CA TYR A 882 -12.77 -2.64 8.38
C TYR A 882 -13.54 -2.25 9.64
N ILE A 883 -12.91 -2.23 10.81
CA ILE A 883 -13.55 -1.80 12.05
C ILE A 883 -12.84 -0.53 12.55
N PRO A 884 -13.51 0.63 12.68
CA PRO A 884 -12.87 1.89 13.05
C PRO A 884 -12.06 1.84 14.35
N THR A 885 -12.55 1.10 15.35
CA THR A 885 -11.91 0.95 16.66
C THR A 885 -10.73 -0.03 16.67
N ALA A 886 -10.62 -0.87 15.65
CA ALA A 886 -9.52 -1.82 15.47
C ALA A 886 -9.09 -1.89 13.99
N PRO A 887 -8.47 -0.82 13.44
CA PRO A 887 -8.04 -0.79 12.05
C PRO A 887 -7.04 -1.92 11.76
N GLN A 888 -7.30 -2.67 10.69
CA GLN A 888 -6.43 -3.73 10.23
C GLN A 888 -6.22 -3.67 8.72
N PHE A 889 -5.00 -4.01 8.29
CA PHE A 889 -4.70 -4.27 6.88
C PHE A 889 -5.66 -5.31 6.31
N ASP A 890 -6.03 -5.12 5.04
CA ASP A 890 -6.93 -6.03 4.34
C ASP A 890 -6.33 -7.46 4.31
N PRO A 891 -7.04 -8.47 4.84
CA PRO A 891 -6.52 -9.83 4.91
C PRO A 891 -6.33 -10.52 3.56
N ILE A 892 -6.84 -9.95 2.45
CA ILE A 892 -6.57 -10.48 1.10
C ILE A 892 -5.06 -10.53 0.82
N GLY A 893 -4.30 -9.51 1.24
CA GLY A 893 -2.85 -9.44 1.02
C GLY A 893 -2.02 -10.24 2.03
N LYS A 894 -2.66 -11.00 2.92
CA LYS A 894 -2.01 -11.75 4.00
C LYS A 894 -2.05 -13.26 3.74
N GLY A 895 -1.28 -14.01 4.52
CA GLY A 895 -1.23 -15.48 4.47
C GLY A 895 -2.56 -16.20 4.74
N VAL A 896 -3.67 -15.51 5.03
CA VAL A 896 -4.98 -16.13 5.26
C VAL A 896 -5.84 -16.31 4.00
N CYS A 897 -5.56 -15.55 2.93
CA CYS A 897 -6.29 -15.62 1.67
C CYS A 897 -5.60 -16.60 0.70
N VAL A 898 -6.38 -17.50 0.10
CA VAL A 898 -5.90 -18.45 -0.90
C VAL A 898 -5.86 -17.78 -2.27
N ASP A 899 -4.73 -17.88 -2.96
CA ASP A 899 -4.58 -17.36 -4.33
C ASP A 899 -5.47 -18.13 -5.30
N ILE A 900 -6.21 -17.42 -6.16
CA ILE A 900 -7.09 -18.03 -7.16
C ILE A 900 -6.87 -17.38 -8.52
N ASP A 901 -7.28 -18.08 -9.57
CA ASP A 901 -7.28 -17.51 -10.92
C ASP A 901 -8.17 -16.25 -10.95
N PRO A 902 -7.72 -15.13 -11.54
CA PRO A 902 -8.53 -13.92 -11.69
C PRO A 902 -9.91 -14.19 -12.30
N MET A 903 -10.06 -15.17 -13.21
CA MET A 903 -11.37 -15.49 -13.78
C MET A 903 -12.36 -16.01 -12.74
N MET A 904 -11.89 -16.69 -11.69
CA MET A 904 -12.74 -17.19 -10.60
C MET A 904 -13.15 -16.09 -9.61
N ARG A 905 -12.44 -14.96 -9.60
CA ARG A 905 -12.71 -13.78 -8.79
C ARG A 905 -13.59 -12.76 -9.53
N ASP A 906 -13.24 -12.48 -10.79
CA ASP A 906 -13.75 -11.35 -11.56
C ASP A 906 -15.02 -11.68 -12.37
N ALA A 907 -15.46 -12.94 -12.36
CA ALA A 907 -16.61 -13.37 -13.16
C ALA A 907 -17.92 -12.66 -12.82
N GLY A 908 -18.07 -12.12 -11.60
CA GLY A 908 -19.23 -11.31 -11.19
C GLY A 908 -20.57 -12.06 -11.30
N VAL A 909 -20.56 -13.36 -10.99
CA VAL A 909 -21.73 -14.24 -11.06
C VAL A 909 -22.02 -14.87 -9.70
N ARG A 910 -23.28 -15.27 -9.48
CA ARG A 910 -23.69 -16.09 -8.34
C ARG A 910 -23.93 -17.52 -8.76
N MET A 911 -22.98 -18.41 -8.44
CA MET A 911 -23.02 -19.84 -8.78
C MET A 911 -23.66 -20.65 -7.65
N ILE A 912 -24.88 -20.26 -7.25
CA ILE A 912 -25.67 -20.91 -6.20
C ILE A 912 -27.03 -21.32 -6.76
N ALA A 913 -27.47 -22.55 -6.51
CA ALA A 913 -28.72 -23.12 -7.04
C ALA A 913 -29.96 -22.74 -6.21
N ASP A 914 -30.08 -21.47 -5.82
CA ASP A 914 -31.09 -20.96 -4.88
C ASP A 914 -32.34 -20.36 -5.55
N THR A 915 -32.35 -20.23 -6.89
CA THR A 915 -33.51 -19.74 -7.67
C THR A 915 -33.79 -20.63 -8.87
N PRO A 916 -35.04 -20.70 -9.39
CA PRO A 916 -35.36 -21.47 -10.60
C PRO A 916 -34.51 -21.08 -11.82
N MET A 917 -34.18 -19.79 -11.93
CA MET A 917 -33.32 -19.25 -12.97
C MET A 917 -31.89 -19.81 -12.85
N ARG A 918 -31.30 -19.76 -11.66
CA ARG A 918 -29.94 -20.27 -11.43
C ARG A 918 -29.86 -21.79 -11.55
N VAL A 919 -30.89 -22.52 -11.12
CA VAL A 919 -31.02 -23.97 -11.36
C VAL A 919 -30.98 -24.26 -12.87
N SER A 920 -31.68 -23.46 -13.67
CA SER A 920 -31.70 -23.62 -15.14
C SER A 920 -30.34 -23.29 -15.78
N MET A 921 -29.69 -22.22 -15.33
CA MET A 921 -28.32 -21.88 -15.76
C MET A 921 -27.32 -22.98 -15.41
N MET A 922 -27.40 -23.54 -14.20
CA MET A 922 -26.52 -24.64 -13.80
C MET A 922 -26.76 -25.91 -14.61
N ARG A 923 -28.02 -26.27 -14.89
CA ARG A 923 -28.35 -27.41 -15.76
C ARG A 923 -27.66 -27.28 -17.11
N GLN A 924 -27.72 -26.11 -17.74
CA GLN A 924 -27.04 -25.87 -19.00
C GLN A 924 -25.52 -25.94 -18.84
N ALA A 925 -24.96 -25.25 -17.85
CA ALA A 925 -23.52 -25.23 -17.62
C ALA A 925 -22.94 -26.65 -17.41
N TYR A 926 -23.65 -27.53 -16.70
CA TYR A 926 -23.22 -28.92 -16.55
C TYR A 926 -23.29 -29.78 -17.83
N GLN A 927 -24.04 -29.36 -18.85
CA GLN A 927 -24.02 -30.04 -20.15
C GLN A 927 -22.71 -29.77 -20.91
N GLU A 928 -22.06 -28.64 -20.63
CA GLU A 928 -20.81 -28.23 -21.27
C GLU A 928 -19.56 -28.75 -20.55
N ILE A 929 -19.72 -29.23 -19.31
CA ILE A 929 -18.64 -29.73 -18.47
C ILE A 929 -18.51 -31.24 -18.62
N ASP A 930 -17.41 -31.69 -19.23
CA ASP A 930 -17.07 -33.12 -19.24
C ASP A 930 -16.78 -33.59 -17.79
N LEU A 931 -17.48 -34.64 -17.35
CA LEU A 931 -17.44 -35.13 -15.96
C LEU A 931 -17.74 -34.05 -14.90
N ALA A 932 -18.96 -33.51 -14.90
CA ALA A 932 -19.55 -32.54 -13.95
C ALA A 932 -19.04 -32.58 -12.49
N GLU A 933 -18.83 -33.77 -11.93
CA GLU A 933 -18.40 -33.94 -10.55
C GLU A 933 -16.88 -33.73 -10.32
N ARG A 934 -16.06 -33.70 -11.37
CA ARG A 934 -14.58 -33.55 -11.31
C ARG A 934 -14.08 -32.23 -11.91
N ALA A 935 -14.99 -31.39 -12.37
CA ALA A 935 -14.63 -30.12 -12.97
C ALA A 935 -13.98 -29.18 -11.95
N ASN A 936 -12.84 -28.60 -12.33
CA ASN A 936 -12.18 -27.56 -11.56
C ASN A 936 -12.97 -26.25 -11.63
N GLY A 937 -12.70 -25.33 -10.71
CA GLY A 937 -13.49 -24.10 -10.57
C GLY A 937 -13.46 -23.21 -11.82
N ALA A 938 -12.34 -23.14 -12.52
CA ALA A 938 -12.21 -22.39 -13.77
C ALA A 938 -13.15 -22.90 -14.88
N ALA A 939 -13.29 -24.22 -15.01
CA ALA A 939 -14.25 -24.82 -15.96
C ALA A 939 -15.70 -24.54 -15.55
N CYS A 940 -16.03 -24.66 -14.26
CA CYS A 940 -17.36 -24.33 -13.74
C CYS A 940 -17.74 -22.87 -14.03
N VAL A 941 -16.82 -21.93 -13.79
CA VAL A 941 -17.03 -20.50 -14.04
C VAL A 941 -17.27 -20.22 -15.52
N ARG A 942 -16.44 -20.78 -16.42
CA ARG A 942 -16.61 -20.56 -17.87
C ARG A 942 -17.98 -21.04 -18.36
N ALA A 943 -18.37 -22.27 -18.01
CA ALA A 943 -19.65 -22.84 -18.43
C ALA A 943 -20.84 -22.07 -17.83
N PHE A 944 -20.75 -21.65 -16.55
CA PHE A 944 -21.81 -20.87 -15.93
C PHE A 944 -21.94 -19.47 -16.56
N CYS A 945 -20.84 -18.81 -16.90
CA CYS A 945 -20.86 -17.52 -17.59
C CYS A 945 -21.45 -17.61 -19.01
N GLU A 946 -21.25 -18.73 -19.72
CA GLU A 946 -21.91 -18.97 -21.01
C GLU A 946 -23.43 -19.18 -20.83
N ALA A 947 -23.83 -20.03 -19.87
CA ALA A 947 -25.24 -20.24 -19.55
C ALA A 947 -25.95 -18.95 -19.09
N SER A 948 -25.27 -18.13 -18.28
CA SER A 948 -25.76 -16.84 -17.79
C SER A 948 -25.99 -15.84 -18.93
N ARG A 949 -25.11 -15.80 -19.94
CA ARG A 949 -25.29 -14.94 -21.12
C ARG A 949 -26.55 -15.29 -21.91
N THR A 950 -26.96 -16.55 -21.90
CA THR A 950 -28.15 -17.06 -22.59
C THR A 950 -29.43 -16.84 -21.78
N HIS A 951 -29.42 -17.18 -20.49
CA HIS A 951 -30.63 -17.19 -19.64
C HIS A 951 -30.81 -15.94 -18.77
N GLY A 952 -29.78 -15.13 -18.54
CA GLY A 952 -29.80 -14.00 -17.60
C GLY A 952 -30.57 -12.76 -18.07
N ARG A 953 -31.13 -12.81 -19.29
CA ARG A 953 -31.78 -11.67 -19.93
C ARG A 953 -33.31 -11.70 -19.84
N ILE A 954 -33.88 -12.46 -18.89
CA ILE A 954 -35.34 -12.62 -18.75
C ILE A 954 -35.95 -11.49 -17.90
N SER A 955 -35.35 -11.13 -16.76
CA SER A 955 -35.84 -10.05 -15.89
C SER A 955 -34.70 -9.39 -15.10
N PRO A 956 -34.83 -8.10 -14.74
CA PRO A 956 -33.82 -7.41 -13.94
C PRO A 956 -33.79 -7.97 -12.52
N ARG A 957 -32.62 -7.94 -11.86
CA ARG A 957 -32.52 -8.26 -10.43
C ARG A 957 -32.96 -7.08 -9.59
N THR A 958 -32.48 -5.91 -9.95
CA THR A 958 -32.78 -4.67 -9.24
C THR A 958 -33.63 -3.79 -10.14
N ILE A 959 -34.77 -3.36 -9.64
CA ILE A 959 -35.59 -2.32 -10.27
C ILE A 959 -35.43 -1.05 -9.45
N VAL A 960 -34.97 0.02 -10.08
CA VAL A 960 -34.94 1.36 -9.48
C VAL A 960 -36.12 2.15 -10.03
N LEU A 961 -37.08 2.49 -9.18
CA LEU A 961 -38.37 3.05 -9.57
C LEU A 961 -38.57 4.45 -8.99
N GLU A 962 -38.67 5.44 -9.88
CA GLU A 962 -38.99 6.82 -9.52
C GLU A 962 -40.50 6.94 -9.22
N THR A 963 -40.86 7.39 -8.02
CA THR A 963 -42.26 7.50 -7.59
C THR A 963 -42.85 8.89 -7.80
N CYS A 964 -42.03 9.94 -7.66
CA CYS A 964 -42.40 11.33 -7.90
C CYS A 964 -41.16 12.18 -8.20
N THR A 965 -41.37 13.45 -8.52
CA THR A 965 -40.29 14.40 -8.85
C THR A 965 -40.01 15.43 -7.75
N GLY A 966 -40.88 15.52 -6.73
CA GLY A 966 -40.72 16.46 -5.62
C GLY A 966 -39.61 16.02 -4.66
N ARG A 967 -38.65 16.90 -4.36
CA ARG A 967 -37.58 16.67 -3.38
C ARG A 967 -37.26 17.97 -2.66
N LEU A 968 -37.09 17.89 -1.34
CA LEU A 968 -36.90 19.07 -0.49
C LEU A 968 -35.42 19.49 -0.44
N ALA A 969 -34.48 18.55 -0.53
CA ALA A 969 -33.08 18.86 -0.73
C ALA A 969 -32.85 19.52 -2.11
N GLY A 970 -32.37 20.77 -2.09
CA GLY A 970 -32.14 21.61 -3.27
C GLY A 970 -30.66 21.81 -3.59
N GLY A 971 -30.31 23.05 -3.98
CA GLY A 971 -28.93 23.49 -4.18
C GLY A 971 -28.20 22.74 -5.31
N ASP A 972 -26.87 22.70 -5.18
CA ASP A 972 -25.98 21.98 -6.08
C ASP A 972 -26.30 20.48 -6.11
N TRP A 973 -26.61 19.89 -4.96
CA TRP A 973 -27.01 18.48 -4.87
C TRP A 973 -28.24 18.17 -5.74
N GLY A 974 -29.29 18.98 -5.61
CA GLY A 974 -30.51 18.86 -6.42
C GLY A 974 -30.24 19.03 -7.92
N MET A 975 -29.36 19.98 -8.29
CA MET A 975 -28.90 20.17 -9.67
C MET A 975 -28.16 18.94 -10.21
N TRP A 976 -27.26 18.35 -9.43
CA TRP A 976 -26.47 17.19 -9.86
C TRP A 976 -27.38 15.99 -10.11
N LYS A 977 -28.36 15.75 -9.23
CA LYS A 977 -29.31 14.63 -9.34
C LYS A 977 -30.33 14.81 -10.47
N ARG A 978 -30.83 16.04 -10.70
CA ARG A 978 -31.89 16.32 -11.69
C ARG A 978 -31.39 16.67 -13.08
N ASN A 979 -30.15 17.14 -13.19
CA ASN A 979 -29.64 17.79 -14.39
C ASN A 979 -30.50 19.01 -14.84
N SER A 980 -31.10 19.72 -13.88
CA SER A 980 -31.93 20.91 -14.12
C SER A 980 -31.97 21.81 -12.88
N VAL A 981 -31.91 23.13 -13.09
CA VAL A 981 -32.22 24.14 -12.05
C VAL A 981 -33.73 24.16 -11.81
N GLU A 982 -34.50 24.06 -12.90
CA GLU A 982 -35.95 24.10 -12.86
C GLU A 982 -36.49 22.77 -12.32
N PRO A 983 -37.55 22.82 -11.47
CA PRO A 983 -38.25 21.62 -11.04
C PRO A 983 -38.72 20.80 -12.23
N ILE A 984 -38.49 19.49 -12.18
CA ILE A 984 -39.00 18.58 -13.19
C ILE A 984 -40.46 18.27 -12.82
N GLU A 985 -41.40 18.61 -13.70
CA GLU A 985 -42.79 18.18 -13.56
C GLU A 985 -43.04 16.91 -14.38
N ARG A 986 -43.45 15.84 -13.70
CA ARG A 986 -43.95 14.61 -14.32
C ARG A 986 -45.21 14.16 -13.59
N GLN A 987 -45.99 13.30 -14.24
CA GLN A 987 -47.05 12.58 -13.57
C GLN A 987 -46.47 11.75 -12.42
N VAL A 988 -47.10 11.81 -11.24
CA VAL A 988 -46.75 10.94 -10.11
C VAL A 988 -47.14 9.50 -10.40
N LEU A 989 -46.33 8.56 -9.92
CA LEU A 989 -46.54 7.14 -10.16
C LEU A 989 -47.88 6.67 -9.55
N SER A 990 -48.72 6.01 -10.34
CA SER A 990 -49.99 5.50 -9.82
C SER A 990 -49.83 4.11 -9.18
N ILE A 991 -50.63 3.82 -8.14
CA ILE A 991 -50.68 2.49 -7.50
C ILE A 991 -51.01 1.37 -8.51
N ASN A 992 -51.85 1.65 -9.52
CA ASN A 992 -52.19 0.70 -10.56
C ASN A 992 -50.98 0.33 -11.43
N ASN A 993 -50.11 1.30 -11.72
CA ASN A 993 -48.88 1.05 -12.47
C ASN A 993 -47.89 0.23 -11.65
N VAL A 994 -47.76 0.49 -10.35
CA VAL A 994 -46.94 -0.32 -9.44
C VAL A 994 -47.46 -1.76 -9.41
N HIS A 995 -48.76 -1.95 -9.22
CA HIS A 995 -49.38 -3.28 -9.24
C HIS A 995 -49.19 -3.99 -10.60
N SER A 996 -49.30 -3.26 -11.72
CA SER A 996 -49.06 -3.82 -13.05
C SER A 996 -47.60 -4.23 -13.25
N LEU A 997 -46.66 -3.45 -12.71
CA LEU A 997 -45.23 -3.74 -12.77
C LEU A 997 -44.88 -4.98 -11.94
N LEU A 998 -45.47 -5.12 -10.75
CA LEU A 998 -45.11 -6.15 -9.77
C LEU A 998 -45.89 -7.46 -9.93
N GLY A 999 -47.10 -7.43 -10.48
CA GLY A 999 -48.04 -8.57 -10.47
C GLY A 999 -47.52 -9.86 -11.13
N ASN A 1000 -46.48 -9.81 -11.96
CA ASN A 1000 -45.83 -10.99 -12.55
C ASN A 1000 -44.39 -11.23 -12.06
N MET A 1001 -43.81 -10.34 -11.25
CA MET A 1001 -42.38 -10.37 -10.91
C MET A 1001 -41.97 -11.64 -10.20
N ARG A 1002 -42.77 -12.11 -9.23
CA ARG A 1002 -42.50 -13.34 -8.47
C ARG A 1002 -42.41 -14.58 -9.36
N SER A 1003 -43.15 -14.60 -10.47
CA SER A 1003 -43.10 -15.71 -11.43
C SER A 1003 -41.85 -15.68 -12.31
N LEU A 1004 -41.29 -14.49 -12.55
CA LEU A 1004 -40.09 -14.29 -13.36
C LEU A 1004 -38.82 -14.56 -12.54
N ARG A 1005 -38.77 -14.10 -11.29
CA ARG A 1005 -37.67 -14.35 -10.35
C ARG A 1005 -38.10 -14.16 -8.89
N THR A 1006 -37.46 -14.89 -7.98
CA THR A 1006 -37.76 -14.85 -6.54
C THR A 1006 -36.82 -13.96 -5.73
N ASP A 1007 -35.75 -13.44 -6.33
CA ASP A 1007 -34.71 -12.62 -5.70
C ASP A 1007 -34.69 -11.19 -6.25
N THR A 1008 -35.86 -10.62 -6.55
CA THR A 1008 -36.00 -9.22 -6.99
C THR A 1008 -35.74 -8.26 -5.82
N ALA A 1009 -34.94 -7.22 -6.07
CA ALA A 1009 -34.88 -6.02 -5.23
C ALA A 1009 -35.61 -4.85 -5.91
N LEU A 1010 -36.48 -4.17 -5.16
CA LEU A 1010 -37.14 -2.94 -5.59
C LEU A 1010 -36.58 -1.77 -4.79
N VAL A 1011 -35.98 -0.81 -5.49
CA VAL A 1011 -35.39 0.40 -4.91
C VAL A 1011 -36.25 1.59 -5.32
N PHE A 1012 -36.90 2.24 -4.37
CA PHE A 1012 -37.54 3.52 -4.60
C PHE A 1012 -36.48 4.63 -4.53
N ASP A 1013 -36.09 5.14 -5.69
CA ASP A 1013 -35.15 6.25 -5.87
C ASP A 1013 -35.40 6.93 -7.23
N GLY A 1014 -34.95 8.17 -7.37
CA GLY A 1014 -35.05 8.94 -8.61
C GLY A 1014 -34.79 10.43 -8.37
N VAL A 1015 -35.28 11.28 -9.27
CA VAL A 1015 -35.06 12.73 -9.15
C VAL A 1015 -35.79 13.33 -7.94
N GLY A 1016 -36.97 12.80 -7.61
CA GLY A 1016 -37.74 13.17 -6.42
C GLY A 1016 -37.38 12.33 -5.19
N ASP A 1017 -37.89 12.73 -4.03
CA ASP A 1017 -37.85 11.94 -2.80
C ASP A 1017 -39.07 11.02 -2.72
N PRO A 1018 -38.91 9.70 -2.60
CA PRO A 1018 -40.03 8.78 -2.50
C PRO A 1018 -41.02 9.07 -1.37
N LEU A 1019 -40.57 9.61 -0.24
CA LEU A 1019 -41.44 9.95 0.89
C LEU A 1019 -42.38 11.13 0.61
N MET A 1020 -42.13 11.91 -0.46
CA MET A 1020 -43.05 12.97 -0.90
C MET A 1020 -44.28 12.39 -1.61
N HIS A 1021 -44.28 11.11 -1.97
CA HIS A 1021 -45.44 10.48 -2.59
C HIS A 1021 -46.51 10.14 -1.54
N PRO A 1022 -47.78 10.56 -1.70
CA PRO A 1022 -48.83 10.33 -0.71
C PRO A 1022 -49.09 8.85 -0.38
N GLN A 1023 -48.76 7.95 -1.30
CA GLN A 1023 -48.95 6.50 -1.20
C GLN A 1023 -47.62 5.74 -1.03
N ALA A 1024 -46.56 6.40 -0.54
CA ALA A 1024 -45.23 5.79 -0.44
C ALA A 1024 -45.24 4.47 0.35
N MET A 1025 -45.97 4.41 1.46
CA MET A 1025 -46.05 3.20 2.29
C MET A 1025 -46.91 2.11 1.63
N ASP A 1026 -47.97 2.48 0.91
CA ASP A 1026 -48.80 1.53 0.14
C ASP A 1026 -47.95 0.81 -0.92
N PHE A 1027 -47.00 1.51 -1.55
CA PHE A 1027 -46.10 0.91 -2.54
C PHE A 1027 -45.18 -0.14 -1.94
N VAL A 1028 -44.67 0.10 -0.72
CA VAL A 1028 -43.85 -0.85 0.01
C VAL A 1028 -44.68 -2.09 0.37
N GLN A 1029 -45.86 -1.89 0.95
CA GLN A 1029 -46.76 -3.00 1.34
C GLN A 1029 -47.11 -3.87 0.13
N LEU A 1030 -47.51 -3.24 -0.98
CA LEU A 1030 -47.81 -3.94 -2.23
C LEU A 1030 -46.61 -4.76 -2.73
N ALA A 1031 -45.39 -4.20 -2.67
CA ALA A 1031 -44.18 -4.93 -3.05
C ALA A 1031 -43.91 -6.15 -2.17
N LYS A 1032 -44.16 -6.06 -0.86
CA LYS A 1032 -44.02 -7.20 0.06
C LYS A 1032 -45.11 -8.25 -0.16
N GLU A 1033 -46.36 -7.84 -0.41
CA GLU A 1033 -47.47 -8.73 -0.75
C GLU A 1033 -47.21 -9.54 -2.03
N ASP A 1034 -46.62 -8.90 -3.05
CA ASP A 1034 -46.22 -9.54 -4.31
C ASP A 1034 -44.92 -10.38 -4.19
N GLY A 1035 -44.29 -10.39 -3.02
CA GLY A 1035 -43.14 -11.26 -2.74
C GLY A 1035 -41.79 -10.75 -3.26
N VAL A 1036 -41.60 -9.43 -3.34
CA VAL A 1036 -40.30 -8.81 -3.57
C VAL A 1036 -39.36 -9.18 -2.41
N ALA A 1037 -38.14 -9.63 -2.74
CA ALA A 1037 -37.19 -10.15 -1.74
C ALA A 1037 -36.56 -9.04 -0.88
N CYS A 1038 -36.40 -7.84 -1.44
CA CYS A 1038 -35.86 -6.67 -0.74
C CYS A 1038 -36.52 -5.39 -1.26
N VAL A 1039 -37.03 -4.56 -0.36
CA VAL A 1039 -37.51 -3.20 -0.65
C VAL A 1039 -36.58 -2.18 0.00
N GLU A 1040 -35.96 -1.35 -0.82
CA GLU A 1040 -35.14 -0.21 -0.39
C GLU A 1040 -35.86 1.11 -0.68
N MET A 1041 -35.73 2.06 0.23
CA MET A 1041 -36.20 3.44 0.04
C MET A 1041 -35.05 4.42 0.26
N ARG A 1042 -34.74 5.25 -0.74
CA ARG A 1042 -33.70 6.29 -0.67
C ARG A 1042 -34.28 7.69 -0.55
N THR A 1043 -34.03 8.37 0.56
CA THR A 1043 -34.68 9.64 0.94
C THR A 1043 -33.68 10.68 1.47
N ASP A 1044 -34.02 11.97 1.37
CA ASP A 1044 -33.38 13.06 2.11
C ASP A 1044 -33.91 13.21 3.56
N LEU A 1045 -34.97 12.45 3.89
CA LEU A 1045 -35.64 12.38 5.19
C LEU A 1045 -36.30 13.70 5.66
N LEU A 1046 -36.43 14.70 4.79
CA LEU A 1046 -36.95 16.03 5.15
C LEU A 1046 -38.49 16.14 5.12
N HIS A 1047 -39.20 15.16 4.54
CA HIS A 1047 -40.66 15.19 4.42
C HIS A 1047 -41.35 15.04 5.78
N ALA A 1048 -42.05 16.07 6.23
CA ALA A 1048 -42.84 16.04 7.45
C ALA A 1048 -44.18 15.30 7.21
N GLY A 1049 -44.56 14.39 8.10
CA GLY A 1049 -45.87 13.71 8.06
C GLY A 1049 -45.85 12.20 8.17
N ILE A 1050 -44.67 11.57 8.05
CA ILE A 1050 -44.47 10.13 8.25
C ILE A 1050 -43.65 9.94 9.54
N SER A 1051 -44.19 9.22 10.50
CA SER A 1051 -43.53 8.91 11.79
C SER A 1051 -42.49 7.80 11.65
N ALA A 1052 -41.53 7.74 12.58
CA ALA A 1052 -40.57 6.63 12.65
C ALA A 1052 -41.28 5.27 12.73
N LYS A 1053 -42.35 5.17 13.52
CA LYS A 1053 -43.15 3.95 13.66
C LYS A 1053 -43.78 3.51 12.33
N GLU A 1054 -44.37 4.43 11.57
CA GLU A 1054 -44.94 4.11 10.26
C GLU A 1054 -43.87 3.59 9.28
N LEU A 1055 -42.64 4.16 9.31
CA LEU A 1055 -41.53 3.64 8.50
C LEU A 1055 -41.16 2.21 8.90
N LEU A 1056 -41.06 1.92 10.20
CA LEU A 1056 -40.70 0.59 10.69
C LEU A 1056 -41.76 -0.47 10.39
N GLU A 1057 -43.05 -0.10 10.45
CA GLU A 1057 -44.19 -1.00 10.18
C GLU A 1057 -44.50 -1.15 8.68
N SER A 1058 -43.89 -0.34 7.81
CA SER A 1058 -44.19 -0.32 6.37
C SER A 1058 -43.74 -1.57 5.61
N GLY A 1059 -42.74 -2.30 6.11
CA GLY A 1059 -42.10 -3.42 5.41
C GLY A 1059 -40.85 -3.03 4.61
N ILE A 1060 -40.31 -1.82 4.77
CA ILE A 1060 -39.01 -1.42 4.22
C ILE A 1060 -37.91 -2.30 4.83
N ASP A 1061 -37.08 -2.91 3.97
CA ASP A 1061 -35.95 -3.70 4.42
C ASP A 1061 -34.68 -2.84 4.55
N ILE A 1062 -34.51 -1.84 3.68
CA ILE A 1062 -33.35 -0.92 3.67
C ILE A 1062 -33.85 0.52 3.56
N LEU A 1063 -33.51 1.35 4.54
CA LEU A 1063 -33.72 2.80 4.51
C LEU A 1063 -32.38 3.49 4.25
N SER A 1064 -32.19 3.96 3.02
CA SER A 1064 -31.03 4.74 2.59
C SER A 1064 -31.29 6.23 2.79
N VAL A 1065 -30.45 6.92 3.56
CA VAL A 1065 -30.64 8.34 3.88
C VAL A 1065 -29.50 9.18 3.33
N ASP A 1066 -29.80 10.12 2.43
CA ASP A 1066 -28.86 11.11 1.92
C ASP A 1066 -28.59 12.17 3.01
N VAL A 1067 -27.65 11.88 3.92
CA VAL A 1067 -27.21 12.79 5.00
C VAL A 1067 -26.36 13.94 4.44
N LEU A 1068 -25.60 13.67 3.37
CA LEU A 1068 -24.82 14.61 2.56
C LEU A 1068 -23.62 15.29 3.24
N ALA A 1069 -23.69 15.66 4.52
CA ALA A 1069 -22.61 16.35 5.23
C ALA A 1069 -22.68 16.11 6.75
N GLU A 1070 -21.57 16.32 7.46
CA GLU A 1070 -21.51 16.24 8.93
C GLU A 1070 -21.61 17.62 9.60
N HIS A 1071 -21.34 18.70 8.86
CA HIS A 1071 -21.42 20.08 9.33
C HIS A 1071 -22.57 20.86 8.66
N ALA A 1072 -23.26 21.72 9.43
CA ALA A 1072 -24.41 22.50 8.97
C ALA A 1072 -24.06 23.45 7.82
N GLU A 1073 -22.88 24.09 7.87
CA GLU A 1073 -22.40 24.99 6.83
C GLU A 1073 -22.21 24.25 5.49
N THR A 1074 -21.57 23.08 5.53
CA THR A 1074 -21.38 22.20 4.37
C THR A 1074 -22.71 21.70 3.82
N TYR A 1075 -23.63 21.28 4.69
CA TYR A 1075 -24.97 20.85 4.29
C TYR A 1075 -25.74 21.98 3.60
N ALA A 1076 -25.70 23.20 4.16
CA ALA A 1076 -26.36 24.36 3.59
C ALA A 1076 -25.75 24.77 2.25
N ALA A 1077 -24.43 24.67 2.10
CA ALA A 1077 -23.75 24.93 0.83
C ALA A 1077 -24.21 23.95 -0.26
N LEU A 1078 -24.35 22.67 0.06
CA LEU A 1078 -24.78 21.65 -0.90
C LEU A 1078 -26.26 21.70 -1.25
N THR A 1079 -27.12 21.88 -0.24
CA THR A 1079 -28.59 21.74 -0.38
C THR A 1079 -29.32 23.06 -0.57
N GLY A 1080 -28.62 24.19 -0.38
CA GLY A 1080 -29.19 25.54 -0.40
C GLY A 1080 -29.95 25.93 0.87
N GLN A 1081 -30.00 25.07 1.89
CA GLN A 1081 -30.74 25.29 3.14
C GLN A 1081 -30.06 24.60 4.33
N ASP A 1082 -30.07 25.24 5.51
CA ASP A 1082 -29.59 24.60 6.74
C ASP A 1082 -30.73 23.78 7.38
N ARG A 1083 -30.79 22.49 7.05
CA ARG A 1083 -31.76 21.53 7.59
C ARG A 1083 -31.12 20.24 8.12
N LEU A 1084 -29.80 20.26 8.36
CA LEU A 1084 -29.08 19.09 8.88
C LEU A 1084 -29.62 18.67 10.26
N GLY A 1085 -29.98 19.64 11.10
CA GLY A 1085 -30.60 19.38 12.41
C GLY A 1085 -31.91 18.59 12.28
N ASP A 1086 -32.79 18.96 11.34
CA ASP A 1086 -34.03 18.24 11.08
C ASP A 1086 -33.78 16.78 10.69
N VAL A 1087 -32.76 16.53 9.86
CA VAL A 1087 -32.38 15.17 9.45
C VAL A 1087 -31.93 14.37 10.67
N TYR A 1088 -31.03 14.91 11.49
CA TYR A 1088 -30.53 14.22 12.68
C TYR A 1088 -31.60 13.96 13.74
N ASP A 1089 -32.51 14.91 13.97
CA ASP A 1089 -33.63 14.71 14.89
C ASP A 1089 -34.52 13.55 14.43
N ARG A 1090 -34.75 13.44 13.12
CA ARG A 1090 -35.53 12.32 12.55
C ARG A 1090 -34.79 10.99 12.59
N VAL A 1091 -33.49 10.99 12.31
CA VAL A 1091 -32.68 9.76 12.46
C VAL A 1091 -32.67 9.28 13.91
N GLN A 1092 -32.57 10.21 14.86
CA GLN A 1092 -32.61 9.90 16.28
C GLN A 1092 -33.96 9.29 16.68
N ASP A 1093 -35.08 9.84 16.22
CA ASP A 1093 -36.43 9.28 16.44
C ASP A 1093 -36.57 7.85 15.88
N ILE A 1094 -36.02 7.59 14.68
CA ILE A 1094 -35.97 6.25 14.08
C ILE A 1094 -35.16 5.29 14.96
N PHE A 1095 -33.98 5.69 15.43
CA PHE A 1095 -33.14 4.83 16.27
C PHE A 1095 -33.75 4.55 17.64
N ASP A 1096 -34.41 5.53 18.25
CA ASP A 1096 -35.08 5.32 19.53
C ASP A 1096 -36.30 4.40 19.38
N THR A 1097 -37.06 4.54 18.29
CA THR A 1097 -38.16 3.62 17.96
C THR A 1097 -37.62 2.20 17.71
N MET A 1098 -36.57 2.07 16.91
CA MET A 1098 -35.89 0.80 16.64
C MET A 1098 -35.38 0.09 17.90
N ARG A 1099 -34.88 0.85 18.89
CA ARG A 1099 -34.45 0.28 20.18
C ARG A 1099 -35.63 -0.26 21.01
N SER A 1100 -36.79 0.36 20.87
CA SER A 1100 -38.01 -0.09 21.54
C SER A 1100 -38.67 -1.30 20.87
N GLU A 1101 -38.32 -1.59 19.61
CA GLU A 1101 -38.83 -2.71 18.80
C GLU A 1101 -37.69 -3.63 18.31
N PRO A 1102 -37.10 -4.44 19.20
CA PRO A 1102 -35.89 -5.22 18.90
C PRO A 1102 -36.08 -6.30 17.81
N THR A 1103 -37.33 -6.68 17.49
CA THR A 1103 -37.66 -7.62 16.42
C THR A 1103 -37.65 -7.00 15.02
N ASN A 1104 -37.50 -5.67 14.91
CA ASN A 1104 -37.42 -5.01 13.61
C ASN A 1104 -36.07 -5.29 12.92
N THR A 1105 -36.11 -5.70 11.66
CA THR A 1105 -34.95 -6.15 10.85
C THR A 1105 -34.44 -5.13 9.83
N MET A 1106 -35.03 -3.93 9.77
CA MET A 1106 -34.67 -2.89 8.79
C MET A 1106 -33.20 -2.45 8.93
N TRP A 1107 -32.51 -2.32 7.81
CA TRP A 1107 -31.18 -1.76 7.71
C TRP A 1107 -31.24 -0.24 7.48
N PHE A 1108 -30.44 0.51 8.25
CA PHE A 1108 -30.29 1.95 8.06
C PHE A 1108 -28.95 2.24 7.40
N VAL A 1109 -28.98 2.92 6.24
CA VAL A 1109 -27.80 3.15 5.39
C VAL A 1109 -27.62 4.64 5.11
N PRO A 1110 -26.81 5.34 5.93
CA PRO A 1110 -26.42 6.73 5.69
C PRO A 1110 -25.58 6.87 4.43
N ARG A 1111 -25.79 7.93 3.66
CA ARG A 1111 -25.08 8.21 2.41
C ARG A 1111 -24.54 9.64 2.36
N LEU A 1112 -23.31 9.78 1.89
CA LEU A 1112 -22.63 11.04 1.62
C LEU A 1112 -22.02 10.97 0.22
N THR A 1113 -22.16 12.03 -0.59
CA THR A 1113 -21.58 12.05 -1.95
C THR A 1113 -20.24 12.74 -1.97
N ARG A 1114 -19.18 12.00 -2.30
CA ARG A 1114 -17.81 12.53 -2.36
C ARG A 1114 -17.69 13.65 -3.39
N CYS A 1115 -17.46 14.86 -2.90
CA CYS A 1115 -17.26 16.09 -3.68
C CYS A 1115 -16.38 17.07 -2.90
N ASP A 1116 -16.00 18.21 -3.50
CA ASP A 1116 -15.09 19.16 -2.85
C ASP A 1116 -15.61 19.69 -1.51
N ALA A 1117 -16.92 19.95 -1.40
CA ALA A 1117 -17.52 20.55 -0.21
C ALA A 1117 -17.46 19.64 1.03
N VAL A 1118 -17.51 18.31 0.83
CA VAL A 1118 -17.66 17.33 1.93
C VAL A 1118 -16.39 16.55 2.22
N TYR A 1119 -15.29 16.88 1.55
CA TYR A 1119 -14.05 16.10 1.67
C TYR A 1119 -13.59 15.97 3.14
N ASP A 1120 -13.65 17.05 3.90
CA ASP A 1120 -13.26 17.06 5.32
C ASP A 1120 -14.25 16.31 6.22
N ASP A 1121 -15.48 16.05 5.75
CA ASP A 1121 -16.52 15.30 6.48
C ASP A 1121 -16.38 13.78 6.33
N ILE A 1122 -15.65 13.29 5.31
CA ILE A 1122 -15.61 11.86 4.96
C ILE A 1122 -15.16 10.99 6.12
N GLU A 1123 -14.10 11.38 6.83
CA GLU A 1123 -13.55 10.58 7.93
C GLU A 1123 -14.56 10.46 9.08
N GLN A 1124 -15.11 11.60 9.50
CA GLN A 1124 -16.09 11.64 10.58
C GLN A 1124 -17.36 10.88 10.21
N PHE A 1125 -17.88 11.11 9.00
CA PHE A 1125 -19.05 10.42 8.47
C PHE A 1125 -18.85 8.90 8.48
N TYR A 1126 -17.76 8.43 7.85
CA TYR A 1126 -17.54 7.01 7.64
C TYR A 1126 -17.39 6.27 8.97
N ASP A 1127 -16.59 6.79 9.90
CA ASP A 1127 -16.39 6.16 11.21
C ASP A 1127 -17.67 6.17 12.07
N LYS A 1128 -18.34 7.32 12.16
CA LYS A 1128 -19.54 7.50 12.98
C LYS A 1128 -20.65 6.55 12.55
N TRP A 1129 -20.98 6.56 11.26
CA TRP A 1129 -22.11 5.79 10.76
C TRP A 1129 -21.83 4.30 10.71
N LEU A 1130 -20.58 3.92 10.44
CA LEU A 1130 -20.19 2.52 10.52
C LEU A 1130 -20.30 1.99 11.96
N MET A 1131 -19.89 2.76 12.97
CA MET A 1131 -20.03 2.39 14.38
C MET A 1131 -21.49 2.36 14.85
N LEU A 1132 -22.34 3.28 14.37
CA LEU A 1132 -23.74 3.38 14.78
C LEU A 1132 -24.65 2.35 14.10
N CYS A 1133 -24.42 2.07 12.81
CA CYS A 1133 -25.36 1.33 11.97
C CYS A 1133 -24.77 0.06 11.33
N GLY A 1134 -23.46 -0.15 11.46
CA GLY A 1134 -22.75 -1.20 10.73
C GLY A 1134 -22.68 -1.00 9.23
N SER A 1135 -23.14 0.14 8.72
CA SER A 1135 -23.13 0.46 7.29
C SER A 1135 -23.17 1.96 7.04
N CYS A 1136 -22.58 2.38 5.94
CA CYS A 1136 -22.70 3.70 5.33
C CYS A 1136 -22.19 3.60 3.89
N VAL A 1137 -22.46 4.61 3.07
CA VAL A 1137 -22.00 4.66 1.68
C VAL A 1137 -21.37 6.02 1.38
N ILE A 1138 -20.17 5.99 0.81
CA ILE A 1138 -19.56 7.15 0.18
C ILE A 1138 -19.89 7.07 -1.31
N ASP A 1139 -20.90 7.81 -1.76
CA ASP A 1139 -21.35 7.81 -3.14
C ASP A 1139 -20.41 8.59 -4.07
N SER A 1140 -20.34 8.15 -5.32
CA SER A 1140 -19.75 8.93 -6.42
C SER A 1140 -20.64 10.13 -6.78
N LEU A 1141 -20.06 11.20 -7.32
CA LEU A 1141 -20.86 12.19 -8.05
C LEU A 1141 -21.70 11.48 -9.15
N PRO A 1142 -22.99 11.85 -9.33
CA PRO A 1142 -23.87 11.15 -10.26
C PRO A 1142 -23.38 11.29 -11.72
N ARG A 1143 -22.72 12.41 -12.03
CA ARG A 1143 -22.17 12.75 -13.34
C ARG A 1143 -20.91 13.59 -13.18
N ARG A 1144 -20.21 13.85 -14.30
CA ARG A 1144 -19.17 14.88 -14.34
C ARG A 1144 -19.83 16.23 -14.05
N VAL A 1145 -19.26 16.97 -13.10
CA VAL A 1145 -19.74 18.30 -12.70
C VAL A 1145 -18.62 19.29 -13.01
N ASP A 1146 -18.92 20.29 -13.85
CA ASP A 1146 -17.97 21.36 -14.16
C ASP A 1146 -17.69 22.21 -12.92
N GLY A 1147 -16.42 22.55 -12.71
CA GLY A 1147 -15.96 23.29 -11.53
C GLY A 1147 -15.69 22.44 -10.28
N GLN A 1148 -16.15 21.18 -10.23
CA GLN A 1148 -15.71 20.24 -9.20
C GLN A 1148 -14.33 19.67 -9.56
N ARG A 1149 -13.41 19.68 -8.61
CA ARG A 1149 -12.05 19.13 -8.73
C ARG A 1149 -12.04 17.66 -8.36
N ILE A 1150 -12.93 17.24 -7.45
CA ILE A 1150 -13.20 15.82 -7.12
C ILE A 1150 -14.23 15.28 -8.11
N GLN A 1151 -13.83 14.31 -8.93
CA GLN A 1151 -14.69 13.65 -9.93
C GLN A 1151 -14.98 12.20 -9.54
N ARG A 1152 -16.08 11.64 -10.06
CA ARG A 1152 -16.44 10.23 -9.88
C ARG A 1152 -15.36 9.28 -10.41
N LEU A 1153 -15.12 8.18 -9.70
CA LEU A 1153 -14.18 7.18 -10.17
C LEU A 1153 -14.79 6.29 -11.26
N PRO A 1154 -14.03 5.88 -12.28
CA PRO A 1154 -14.53 5.00 -13.32
C PRO A 1154 -14.64 3.57 -12.78
N ILE A 1155 -15.86 3.04 -12.73
CA ILE A 1155 -16.10 1.62 -12.44
C ILE A 1155 -15.46 0.78 -13.56
N PRO A 1156 -14.75 -0.32 -13.23
CA PRO A 1156 -14.21 -1.25 -14.22
C PRO A 1156 -15.26 -1.63 -15.30
N PRO A 1157 -14.92 -1.57 -16.61
CA PRO A 1157 -15.92 -1.71 -17.68
C PRO A 1157 -16.73 -3.01 -17.63
N MET A 1158 -16.10 -4.15 -17.32
CA MET A 1158 -16.80 -5.43 -17.19
C MET A 1158 -17.80 -5.43 -16.03
N ARG A 1159 -17.40 -4.88 -14.88
CA ARG A 1159 -18.29 -4.75 -13.72
C ARG A 1159 -19.44 -3.79 -14.01
N GLN A 1160 -19.14 -2.69 -14.69
CA GLN A 1160 -20.14 -1.73 -15.11
C GLN A 1160 -21.20 -2.39 -15.99
N GLN A 1161 -20.78 -3.16 -16.99
CA GLN A 1161 -21.68 -3.88 -17.88
C GLN A 1161 -22.56 -4.86 -17.10
N GLN A 1162 -22.00 -5.60 -16.12
CA GLN A 1162 -22.78 -6.50 -15.27
C GLN A 1162 -23.84 -5.76 -14.44
N MET A 1163 -23.49 -4.60 -13.87
CA MET A 1163 -24.42 -3.77 -13.11
C MET A 1163 -25.55 -3.23 -14.00
N ASP A 1164 -25.22 -2.71 -15.18
CA ASP A 1164 -26.19 -2.19 -16.16
C ASP A 1164 -27.10 -3.31 -16.69
N MET A 1165 -26.58 -4.53 -16.79
CA MET A 1165 -27.33 -5.72 -17.22
C MET A 1165 -28.13 -6.37 -16.09
N SER A 1166 -27.98 -5.96 -14.83
CA SER A 1166 -28.73 -6.54 -13.70
C SER A 1166 -29.70 -5.54 -13.06
N THR A 1167 -29.59 -4.26 -13.42
CA THR A 1167 -30.36 -3.15 -12.86
C THR A 1167 -31.16 -2.43 -13.94
N MET A 1168 -32.44 -2.18 -13.70
CA MET A 1168 -33.30 -1.42 -14.60
C MET A 1168 -33.83 -0.16 -13.91
N TYR A 1169 -33.63 1.00 -14.52
CA TYR A 1169 -34.08 2.28 -14.00
C TYR A 1169 -35.35 2.74 -14.73
N ILE A 1170 -36.39 3.07 -13.98
CA ILE A 1170 -37.74 3.33 -14.48
C ILE A 1170 -38.25 4.66 -13.91
N GLN A 1171 -38.68 5.56 -14.79
CA GLN A 1171 -39.26 6.86 -14.42
C GLN A 1171 -40.75 6.73 -14.04
N CYS A 1172 -41.34 7.78 -13.44
CA CYS A 1172 -42.75 7.75 -12.99
C CYS A 1172 -43.77 7.43 -14.11
N ASP A 1173 -43.44 7.76 -15.35
CA ASP A 1173 -44.25 7.53 -16.55
C ASP A 1173 -43.97 6.18 -17.22
N GLY A 1174 -43.04 5.38 -16.67
CA GLY A 1174 -42.67 4.06 -17.16
C GLY A 1174 -41.49 4.06 -18.13
N ALA A 1175 -40.95 5.24 -18.48
CA ALA A 1175 -39.80 5.32 -19.37
C ALA A 1175 -38.55 4.67 -18.75
N VAL A 1176 -37.86 3.86 -19.56
CA VAL A 1176 -36.61 3.20 -19.15
C VAL A 1176 -35.43 4.12 -19.43
N ILE A 1177 -34.60 4.35 -18.41
CA ILE A 1177 -33.40 5.19 -18.49
C ILE A 1177 -32.14 4.40 -18.15
N ASP A 1178 -30.99 4.89 -18.59
CA ASP A 1178 -29.70 4.43 -18.10
C ASP A 1178 -29.42 5.02 -16.71
N ARG A 1179 -28.38 4.54 -16.05
CA ARG A 1179 -27.93 5.04 -14.73
C ARG A 1179 -27.55 6.53 -14.71
N LEU A 1180 -27.37 7.17 -15.87
CA LEU A 1180 -27.08 8.60 -16.01
C LEU A 1180 -28.35 9.42 -16.25
N GLY A 1181 -29.53 8.78 -16.25
CA GLY A 1181 -30.81 9.43 -16.49
C GLY A 1181 -31.16 9.63 -17.96
N LYS A 1182 -30.44 9.02 -18.91
CA LYS A 1182 -30.72 9.15 -20.34
C LYS A 1182 -31.70 8.07 -20.79
N PRO A 1183 -32.73 8.40 -21.62
CA PRO A 1183 -33.67 7.42 -22.15
C PRO A 1183 -32.98 6.29 -22.94
N VAL A 1184 -33.32 5.04 -22.63
CA VAL A 1184 -32.87 3.86 -23.37
C VAL A 1184 -33.90 3.58 -24.47
N ARG A 1185 -33.70 4.21 -25.64
CA ARG A 1185 -34.67 4.20 -26.76
C ARG A 1185 -36.06 4.69 -26.28
N SER A 1186 -37.11 4.36 -27.02
CA SER A 1186 -38.51 4.67 -26.65
C SER A 1186 -39.17 3.46 -25.98
N ILE A 1187 -38.54 2.92 -24.94
CA ILE A 1187 -39.04 1.76 -24.18
C ILE A 1187 -39.85 2.27 -22.99
N ASN A 1188 -41.08 1.76 -22.83
CA ASN A 1188 -41.93 2.05 -21.69
C ASN A 1188 -42.40 0.75 -21.03
N VAL A 1189 -42.09 0.60 -19.74
CA VAL A 1189 -42.40 -0.63 -19.00
C VAL A 1189 -43.89 -0.87 -18.79
N PHE A 1190 -44.69 0.20 -18.72
CA PHE A 1190 -46.15 0.10 -18.52
C PHE A 1190 -46.88 -0.27 -19.82
N ASP A 1191 -46.28 0.00 -20.97
CA ASP A 1191 -46.81 -0.38 -22.28
C ASP A 1191 -46.36 -1.80 -22.67
N ASP A 1192 -45.07 -2.10 -22.53
CA ASP A 1192 -44.47 -3.36 -23.02
C ASP A 1192 -44.52 -4.50 -21.98
N GLY A 1193 -44.65 -4.17 -20.69
CA GLY A 1193 -44.42 -5.11 -19.59
C GLY A 1193 -42.94 -5.31 -19.28
N ILE A 1194 -42.64 -5.69 -18.04
CA ILE A 1194 -41.27 -5.71 -17.49
C ILE A 1194 -40.31 -6.65 -18.24
N GLU A 1195 -40.75 -7.84 -18.64
CA GLU A 1195 -39.91 -8.82 -19.33
C GLU A 1195 -39.46 -8.31 -20.71
N GLN A 1196 -40.43 -7.86 -21.53
CA GLN A 1196 -40.16 -7.37 -22.87
C GLN A 1196 -39.34 -6.07 -22.83
N ALA A 1197 -39.70 -5.13 -21.95
CA ALA A 1197 -38.96 -3.88 -21.77
C ALA A 1197 -37.51 -4.13 -21.36
N TYR A 1198 -37.27 -5.07 -20.45
CA TYR A 1198 -35.92 -5.44 -20.02
C TYR A 1198 -35.10 -6.09 -21.13
N GLN A 1199 -35.68 -7.04 -21.88
CA GLN A 1199 -35.01 -7.66 -23.03
C GLN A 1199 -34.62 -6.62 -24.09
N GLN A 1200 -35.51 -5.68 -24.38
CA GLN A 1200 -35.24 -4.57 -25.30
C GLN A 1200 -34.13 -3.65 -24.77
N ALA A 1201 -34.14 -3.33 -23.48
CA ALA A 1201 -33.13 -2.48 -22.85
C ALA A 1201 -31.75 -3.15 -22.89
N CYS A 1202 -31.65 -4.44 -22.52
CA CYS A 1202 -30.44 -5.24 -22.63
C CYS A 1202 -29.90 -5.30 -24.08
N ALA A 1203 -30.79 -5.46 -25.07
CA ALA A 1203 -30.40 -5.46 -26.47
C ALA A 1203 -29.90 -4.08 -26.94
N ALA A 1204 -30.53 -3.00 -26.48
CA ALA A 1204 -30.13 -1.63 -26.80
C ALA A 1204 -28.74 -1.31 -26.22
N MET A 1205 -28.51 -1.65 -24.96
CA MET A 1205 -27.22 -1.47 -24.28
C MET A 1205 -26.11 -2.38 -24.85
N GLY A 1206 -26.47 -3.57 -25.34
CA GLY A 1206 -25.55 -4.46 -26.05
C GLY A 1206 -25.13 -3.95 -27.44
N SER A 1207 -25.95 -3.10 -28.08
CA SER A 1207 -25.69 -2.53 -29.42
C SER A 1207 -24.89 -1.23 -29.43
N SER A 1208 -24.64 -0.61 -28.26
CA SER A 1208 -23.95 0.68 -28.13
C SER A 1208 -22.45 0.56 -27.80
N GLN A 1209 -21.79 -0.53 -28.21
CA GLN A 1209 -20.34 -0.63 -28.04
C GLN A 1209 -19.62 0.30 -29.01
N VAL A 1210 -19.05 1.38 -28.47
CA VAL A 1210 -17.72 1.79 -28.89
C VAL A 1210 -16.84 0.57 -28.69
N GLU A 1211 -16.41 -0.04 -29.80
CA GLU A 1211 -15.41 -1.09 -29.77
C GLU A 1211 -14.24 -0.62 -28.89
N PRO A 1212 -13.79 -1.38 -27.88
CA PRO A 1212 -12.45 -1.19 -27.39
C PRO A 1212 -11.54 -1.39 -28.60
N LYS A 1213 -10.72 -0.39 -28.94
CA LYS A 1213 -9.73 -0.50 -30.03
C LYS A 1213 -9.07 -1.87 -29.92
N ALA A 1214 -9.23 -2.67 -30.98
CA ALA A 1214 -8.77 -4.05 -31.04
C ALA A 1214 -7.28 -4.12 -30.72
N GLY A 1215 -6.94 -4.67 -29.56
CA GLY A 1215 -5.56 -4.90 -29.16
C GLY A 1215 -5.52 -5.35 -27.71
N LEU A 1216 -5.89 -6.61 -27.44
CA LEU A 1216 -5.46 -7.39 -26.25
C LEU A 1216 -6.12 -8.79 -26.14
N CYS A 1217 -7.10 -9.14 -26.99
CA CYS A 1217 -7.78 -10.46 -26.91
C CYS A 1217 -7.39 -11.51 -27.96
N LYS A 1218 -6.37 -11.29 -28.81
CA LYS A 1218 -5.97 -12.29 -29.83
C LYS A 1218 -4.86 -13.26 -29.43
N ALA A 1219 -4.27 -13.14 -28.24
CA ALA A 1219 -3.06 -13.90 -27.90
C ALA A 1219 -3.28 -15.31 -27.30
N VAL A 1220 -4.52 -15.83 -27.23
CA VAL A 1220 -4.79 -17.12 -26.53
C VAL A 1220 -5.27 -18.25 -27.46
N GLU A 1221 -5.56 -17.99 -28.74
CA GLU A 1221 -6.08 -19.03 -29.65
C GLU A 1221 -5.07 -19.64 -30.65
N GLU A 1222 -3.80 -19.20 -30.69
CA GLU A 1222 -2.85 -19.69 -31.72
C GLU A 1222 -1.67 -20.56 -31.23
N ASN A 1223 -1.66 -21.04 -29.97
CA ASN A 1223 -0.64 -22.00 -29.50
C ASN A 1223 -1.20 -23.38 -29.15
N ALA A 1224 -2.08 -23.91 -30.00
CA ALA A 1224 -2.44 -25.32 -30.04
C ALA A 1224 -2.71 -25.79 -31.47
N ALA A 1225 -1.63 -25.94 -32.25
CA ALA A 1225 -1.58 -26.75 -33.46
C ALA A 1225 -0.22 -27.45 -33.57
#